data_AF-A0A6N2NG62-F1
#
_entry.id   AF-A0A6N2NG62-F1
#
_cell.length_a   1.000
_cell.length_b   1.000
_cell.length_c   1.000
_cell.angle_alpha   90.00
_cell.angle_beta   90.00
_cell.angle_gamma   90.00
#
_symmetry.space_group_name_H-M   'P 1'
#
loop_
_entity.id
_entity.type
_entity.pdbx_description
1 polymer ?
#
loop_
_entity_poly.entity_id
_entity_poly.type
_entity_poly.pdbx_seq_one_letter_code
_entity_poly.pdbx_strand_id
1 'polypeptide(L)'
;MPFDLDCAVAVLIANRDANKSISKVSKNSYDKYIIQQRNLLFDFFMILCDHIISFVIEFRGWWTPSFFTAIIASAKFFLQHVLRQNTLTQARRNMSHSYDLGNEFFSLFLGETMAYSTAIFKTEDEDLNTAQLRKINALIEKARIDKKHEILEIGCGWGTFAIEVVKQTGCKYTGLTLSVEQLKYAEMKVKEAGLQDNIRLLLCDYRELPKGYKYDRISMWVMNTWRTILVSENQHWRKMDFLFYSISISIECKKETRSYTPAVTTILAAKLGIMAAADCSSGKTCIHQKQMAPSRLEAWARLFVTRYLGSHISTDGLILEEEGGETFTFEGTSKKCNLEAVLKVHNPQFYWKVMTRADMGLADAYIDGDFSFADKDQGLLDLFMVLVANRDANKSISEVSKKRGWWTPSLFVVGIASAKFFLQHVLRQNTLTQARRNISRHYDLSNEFFSLFLKETMAYSTAIFKTEDEDLNTAQLRKISALIEKARIDKKHEILEIGFGWGTFAIEAVKQTGCKYTGLTLSVEQLKYAEMKVKEAGLQDNIRLLLCDYRELPKGYNEMIEHVGHEYMEDYFSICESALAEDGLLVLQFISIPDERYDEYRRSSDFIKEYIFPGGCLPSLSRITSAMSVASRLSVEHVENLGSHYYFTLRCWRKNFLENKRKILSLGFDEKFIRTWEYYFDYCAAGFKTYTLGDYQVVFSRPGNVVALGNPYKVAAADCSSGETCAALIHRKQMAPSRLEAWARLFVTKYLGSHISTDRLILEEEGGETLTFEGTSKKYNLEAVLKVHNPQFYWKVMTRAGIGLADAYIDGDFSFLTKTKVLNANRVASKSISKLNKKRGWWTPFLFTAGIASAKFFLQNVLRQNTLTQARRNISRHYDLSNELFSLFLGETMAYSSAIFKTEDEDLNTAQLRKINALIEKARIDKNHEILDIGCGWGTFAIEVVKQTGCKYTGITLSVEQLKYAEVKVKEAGLQDNIRLLLCDYRELPKGYKYDRIQVGHEYMEVFFSSCESALAEDGLFVLQCISVSDQRYDEHRRSSDFMKEYIFPGGCSPSLSRITLAMSVASRLSVEHVENLGIHYYFTLRCWRKNFLENKSKIISLGFDEKFIRTWEYYFDYCAAGYKSYTLCDYQVVFSRPGNIVALGNPYKGFPSAYQHLSLI
;
A
#
# COMPACT_ATOMS: atom_id res chain seq x y z
N MET A 1 -29.90 37.08 -38.30
CA MET A 1 -30.86 37.18 -37.16
C MET A 1 -30.04 37.15 -35.88
N PRO A 2 -30.31 38.02 -34.90
CA PRO A 2 -29.47 38.18 -33.72
C PRO A 2 -29.68 37.05 -32.70
N PHE A 3 -28.61 36.72 -31.98
CA PHE A 3 -28.70 36.15 -30.63
C PHE A 3 -28.94 37.29 -29.65
N ASP A 4 -29.84 37.11 -28.68
CA ASP A 4 -29.73 37.79 -27.38
C ASP A 4 -30.39 36.98 -26.25
N LEU A 5 -30.09 37.39 -25.01
CA LEU A 5 -30.46 36.80 -23.73
C LEU A 5 -31.97 36.55 -23.54
N ASP A 6 -32.35 35.37 -23.01
CA ASP A 6 -32.82 35.23 -21.61
C ASP A 6 -33.36 33.82 -21.30
N CYS A 7 -32.71 33.12 -20.37
CA CYS A 7 -33.28 32.02 -19.59
C CYS A 7 -32.37 31.66 -18.40
N ALA A 8 -32.18 32.63 -17.51
CA ALA A 8 -31.72 32.38 -16.15
C ALA A 8 -32.94 32.25 -15.20
N VAL A 9 -32.68 31.78 -13.97
CA VAL A 9 -33.58 31.82 -12.78
C VAL A 9 -34.69 30.75 -12.68
N ALA A 10 -34.26 29.62 -12.13
CA ALA A 10 -34.89 28.78 -11.10
C ALA A 10 -36.26 29.13 -10.48
N VAL A 11 -37.07 28.06 -10.33
CA VAL A 11 -38.07 27.78 -9.28
C VAL A 11 -37.96 26.24 -9.09
N LEU A 12 -37.43 25.61 -8.04
CA LEU A 12 -37.51 25.72 -6.58
C LEU A 12 -38.93 25.77 -5.99
N ILE A 13 -39.27 24.69 -5.24
CA ILE A 13 -40.43 24.48 -4.34
C ILE A 13 -41.67 23.76 -4.95
N ALA A 14 -42.23 22.85 -4.12
CA ALA A 14 -43.38 21.93 -4.28
C ALA A 14 -43.02 20.54 -4.86
N ASN A 15 -43.36 19.39 -4.26
CA ASN A 15 -44.00 19.00 -2.98
C ASN A 15 -43.34 17.64 -2.58
N ARG A 16 -43.08 17.21 -1.34
CA ARG A 16 -43.83 17.30 -0.08
C ARG A 16 -45.34 17.05 -0.17
N ASP A 17 -45.72 16.09 -1.03
CA ASP A 17 -46.85 15.16 -0.87
C ASP A 17 -47.11 14.39 -2.17
N ALA A 18 -46.45 13.23 -2.30
CA ALA A 18 -46.77 12.21 -3.30
C ALA A 18 -46.69 10.80 -2.70
N ASN A 19 -46.91 10.68 -1.39
CA ASN A 19 -46.99 9.39 -0.70
C ASN A 19 -48.44 8.91 -0.63
N LYS A 20 -49.06 8.74 -1.82
CA LYS A 20 -50.32 8.04 -2.10
C LYS A 20 -50.51 7.95 -3.63
N SER A 21 -51.13 6.85 -4.08
CA SER A 21 -51.65 6.63 -5.44
C SER A 21 -50.69 6.72 -6.65
N ILE A 22 -49.66 5.86 -6.71
CA ILE A 22 -49.30 5.16 -7.97
C ILE A 22 -49.20 3.65 -7.71
N SER A 23 -50.31 3.05 -7.32
CA SER A 23 -50.54 1.60 -7.45
C SER A 23 -51.38 1.36 -8.70
N LYS A 24 -50.91 0.49 -9.62
CA LYS A 24 -51.39 0.28 -11.01
C LYS A 24 -50.83 1.25 -12.06
N VAL A 25 -49.54 1.15 -12.32
CA VAL A 25 -49.00 1.27 -13.69
C VAL A 25 -48.33 -0.06 -14.02
N SER A 26 -48.74 -0.71 -15.11
CA SER A 26 -48.18 -2.01 -15.49
C SER A 26 -46.76 -1.87 -16.04
N LYS A 27 -45.94 -2.90 -15.89
CA LYS A 27 -44.54 -2.91 -16.37
C LYS A 27 -44.41 -2.53 -17.86
N ASN A 28 -45.40 -2.91 -18.67
CA ASN A 28 -45.51 -2.57 -20.10
C ASN A 28 -45.55 -1.06 -20.40
N SER A 29 -45.95 -0.20 -19.45
CA SER A 29 -46.00 1.25 -19.66
C SER A 29 -44.61 1.89 -19.61
N TYR A 30 -43.72 1.38 -18.75
CA TYR A 30 -42.34 1.86 -18.64
C TYR A 30 -41.51 1.41 -19.85
N ASP A 31 -41.69 0.16 -20.29
CA ASP A 31 -41.10 -0.35 -21.52
C ASP A 31 -41.62 0.41 -22.75
N LYS A 32 -42.92 0.75 -22.82
CA LYS A 32 -43.45 1.64 -23.88
C LYS A 32 -42.81 3.02 -23.87
N TYR A 33 -42.59 3.64 -22.70
CA TYR A 33 -41.95 4.96 -22.62
C TYR A 33 -40.49 4.92 -23.08
N ILE A 34 -39.74 3.86 -22.73
CA ILE A 34 -38.37 3.64 -23.21
C ILE A 34 -38.33 3.31 -24.71
N ILE A 35 -39.31 2.56 -25.24
CA ILE A 35 -39.44 2.32 -26.69
C ILE A 35 -39.77 3.62 -27.43
N GLN A 36 -40.64 4.48 -26.88
CA GLN A 36 -41.00 5.75 -27.49
C GLN A 36 -39.83 6.75 -27.49
N GLN A 37 -39.04 6.79 -26.42
CA GLN A 37 -37.76 7.51 -26.36
C GLN A 37 -36.70 6.93 -27.32
N ARG A 38 -36.60 5.60 -27.45
CA ARG A 38 -35.73 4.95 -28.45
C ARG A 38 -36.14 5.29 -29.88
N ASN A 39 -37.44 5.32 -30.18
CA ASN A 39 -37.93 5.68 -31.49
C ASN A 39 -37.66 7.15 -31.81
N LEU A 40 -37.91 8.08 -30.88
CA LEU A 40 -37.53 9.49 -31.05
C LEU A 40 -36.02 9.69 -31.31
N LEU A 41 -35.15 8.99 -30.59
CA LEU A 41 -33.70 9.01 -30.83
C LEU A 41 -33.30 8.33 -32.15
N PHE A 42 -34.02 7.29 -32.57
CA PHE A 42 -33.81 6.60 -33.84
C PHE A 42 -34.27 7.46 -35.03
N ASP A 43 -35.44 8.09 -34.94
CA ASP A 43 -36.01 8.96 -35.97
C ASP A 43 -35.16 10.23 -36.11
N PHE A 44 -34.70 10.84 -35.01
CA PHE A 44 -33.77 11.97 -35.06
C PHE A 44 -32.41 11.58 -35.68
N PHE A 45 -31.94 10.35 -35.42
CA PHE A 45 -30.73 9.81 -36.05
C PHE A 45 -30.94 9.47 -37.53
N MET A 46 -32.10 8.97 -37.93
CA MET A 46 -32.45 8.71 -39.33
C MET A 46 -32.59 10.03 -40.12
N ILE A 47 -33.21 11.07 -39.55
CA ILE A 47 -33.26 12.42 -40.15
C ILE A 47 -31.86 13.00 -40.32
N LEU A 48 -30.97 12.80 -39.35
CA LEU A 48 -29.57 13.21 -39.44
C LEU A 48 -28.81 12.40 -40.51
N CYS A 49 -29.06 11.08 -40.60
CA CYS A 49 -28.52 10.24 -41.66
C CYS A 49 -29.03 10.64 -43.04
N ASP A 50 -30.31 10.97 -43.20
CA ASP A 50 -30.87 11.44 -44.48
C ASP A 50 -30.29 12.80 -44.88
N HIS A 51 -30.08 13.72 -43.93
CA HIS A 51 -29.36 14.97 -44.21
C HIS A 51 -27.90 14.73 -44.63
N ILE A 52 -27.20 13.80 -43.97
CA ILE A 52 -25.83 13.41 -44.35
C ILE A 52 -25.83 12.72 -45.73
N ILE A 53 -26.81 11.87 -46.03
CA ILE A 53 -26.94 11.19 -47.33
C ILE A 53 -27.26 12.19 -48.44
N SER A 54 -28.17 13.15 -48.23
CA SER A 54 -28.45 14.23 -49.17
C SER A 54 -27.20 15.10 -49.42
N PHE A 55 -26.49 15.49 -48.36
CA PHE A 55 -25.23 16.26 -48.45
C PHE A 55 -24.12 15.49 -49.19
N VAL A 56 -24.11 14.15 -49.11
CA VAL A 56 -23.15 13.29 -49.84
C VAL A 56 -23.58 13.02 -51.29
N ILE A 57 -24.88 13.07 -51.60
CA ILE A 57 -25.38 12.92 -52.98
C ILE A 57 -25.02 14.13 -53.86
N GLU A 58 -24.94 15.35 -53.30
CA GLU A 58 -24.46 16.53 -54.02
C GLU A 58 -22.95 16.50 -54.34
N PHE A 59 -22.12 15.82 -53.52
CA PHE A 59 -20.66 15.75 -53.69
C PHE A 59 -20.17 14.47 -54.38
N ARG A 60 -20.86 14.05 -55.45
CA ARG A 60 -20.74 12.74 -56.12
C ARG A 60 -19.42 12.40 -56.85
N GLY A 61 -18.34 13.15 -56.65
CA GLY A 61 -17.07 12.97 -57.37
C GLY A 61 -15.90 12.35 -56.59
N TRP A 62 -15.96 12.24 -55.26
CA TRP A 62 -14.73 12.14 -54.43
C TRP A 62 -14.55 10.84 -53.61
N TRP A 63 -15.50 9.90 -53.64
CA TRP A 63 -15.48 8.74 -52.73
C TRP A 63 -15.84 7.42 -53.41
N THR A 64 -15.07 6.36 -53.14
CA THR A 64 -15.29 5.00 -53.67
C THR A 64 -16.27 4.19 -52.81
N PRO A 65 -16.96 3.16 -53.36
CA PRO A 65 -17.94 2.36 -52.60
C PRO A 65 -17.40 1.77 -51.29
N SER A 66 -16.13 1.40 -51.24
CA SER A 66 -15.43 0.88 -50.06
C SER A 66 -15.46 1.84 -48.85
N PHE A 67 -15.51 3.15 -49.10
CA PHE A 67 -15.57 4.19 -48.06
C PHE A 67 -16.93 4.19 -47.34
N PHE A 68 -18.03 4.02 -48.09
CA PHE A 68 -19.38 3.87 -47.52
C PHE A 68 -19.48 2.62 -46.64
N THR A 69 -18.94 1.48 -47.11
CA THR A 69 -18.93 0.24 -46.32
C THR A 69 -18.17 0.40 -45.00
N ALA A 70 -17.07 1.14 -44.99
CA ALA A 70 -16.27 1.42 -43.80
C ALA A 70 -16.97 2.35 -42.79
N ILE A 71 -17.67 3.40 -43.25
CA ILE A 71 -18.46 4.27 -42.38
C ILE A 71 -19.61 3.49 -41.74
N ILE A 72 -20.34 2.70 -42.52
CA ILE A 72 -21.44 1.85 -42.01
C ILE A 72 -20.90 0.82 -41.00
N ALA A 73 -19.76 0.18 -41.28
CA ALA A 73 -19.13 -0.74 -40.34
C ALA A 73 -18.69 -0.05 -39.03
N SER A 74 -18.13 1.17 -39.12
CA SER A 74 -17.66 1.92 -37.95
C SER A 74 -18.82 2.44 -37.09
N ALA A 75 -19.90 2.92 -37.72
CA ALA A 75 -21.14 3.28 -37.01
C ALA A 75 -21.76 2.06 -36.32
N LYS A 76 -21.79 0.90 -37.00
CA LYS A 76 -22.27 -0.38 -36.45
C LYS A 76 -21.41 -0.86 -35.27
N PHE A 77 -20.09 -0.69 -35.35
CA PHE A 77 -19.14 -0.99 -34.27
C PHE A 77 -19.34 -0.05 -33.06
N PHE A 78 -19.53 1.25 -33.30
CA PHE A 78 -19.79 2.24 -32.25
C PHE A 78 -21.12 1.97 -31.53
N LEU A 79 -22.20 1.68 -32.28
CA LEU A 79 -23.49 1.24 -31.73
C LEU A 79 -23.32 -0.03 -30.88
N GLN A 80 -22.56 -1.03 -31.38
CA GLN A 80 -22.27 -2.25 -30.63
C GLN A 80 -21.45 -2.02 -29.35
N HIS A 81 -20.63 -0.97 -29.28
CA HIS A 81 -19.81 -0.68 -28.11
C HIS A 81 -20.59 0.08 -27.03
N VAL A 82 -21.37 1.10 -27.42
CA VAL A 82 -22.18 1.91 -26.49
C VAL A 82 -23.35 1.11 -25.89
N LEU A 83 -23.87 0.11 -26.62
CA LEU A 83 -24.97 -0.75 -26.15
C LEU A 83 -24.52 -2.00 -25.36
N ARG A 84 -23.22 -2.19 -25.11
CA ARG A 84 -22.68 -3.37 -24.40
C ARG A 84 -22.81 -3.25 -22.87
N GLN A 85 -24.01 -3.48 -22.35
CA GLN A 85 -24.18 -4.00 -20.99
C GLN A 85 -24.19 -5.54 -21.01
N ASN A 86 -23.58 -6.17 -20.01
CA ASN A 86 -23.42 -7.64 -19.93
C ASN A 86 -24.69 -8.35 -19.42
N THR A 87 -25.78 -8.16 -20.17
CA THR A 87 -27.10 -8.76 -19.91
C THR A 87 -27.09 -10.27 -20.14
N LEU A 88 -28.01 -10.99 -19.48
CA LEU A 88 -28.18 -12.44 -19.63
C LEU A 88 -28.33 -12.87 -21.11
N THR A 89 -29.13 -12.13 -21.87
CA THR A 89 -29.35 -12.39 -23.31
C THR A 89 -28.08 -12.21 -24.14
N GLN A 90 -27.24 -11.22 -23.80
CA GLN A 90 -26.00 -10.97 -24.53
C GLN A 90 -24.91 -12.00 -24.17
N ALA A 91 -24.83 -12.43 -22.91
CA ALA A 91 -23.92 -13.49 -22.48
C ALA A 91 -24.18 -14.80 -23.23
N ARG A 92 -25.44 -15.23 -23.32
CA ARG A 92 -25.86 -16.40 -24.13
C ARG A 92 -25.46 -16.26 -25.60
N ARG A 93 -25.79 -15.12 -26.23
CA ARG A 93 -25.45 -14.86 -27.65
C ARG A 93 -23.94 -14.91 -27.92
N ASN A 94 -23.13 -14.35 -27.01
CA ASN A 94 -21.67 -14.37 -27.14
C ASN A 94 -21.13 -15.81 -27.03
N MET A 95 -21.60 -16.59 -26.05
CA MET A 95 -21.16 -17.97 -25.86
C MET A 95 -21.56 -18.86 -27.03
N SER A 96 -22.81 -18.77 -27.51
CA SER A 96 -23.23 -19.49 -28.72
C SER A 96 -22.40 -19.10 -29.94
N HIS A 97 -22.14 -17.81 -30.16
CA HIS A 97 -21.33 -17.37 -31.30
C HIS A 97 -19.90 -17.91 -31.28
N SER A 98 -19.31 -18.10 -30.09
CA SER A 98 -17.93 -18.60 -29.95
C SER A 98 -17.81 -20.12 -29.86
N TYR A 99 -18.82 -20.83 -29.34
CA TYR A 99 -18.72 -22.26 -29.01
C TYR A 99 -19.71 -23.16 -29.76
N ASP A 100 -20.82 -22.64 -30.29
CA ASP A 100 -21.74 -23.39 -31.17
C ASP A 100 -21.27 -23.37 -32.65
N LEU A 101 -19.94 -23.43 -32.87
CA LEU A 101 -19.31 -23.47 -34.21
C LEU A 101 -19.19 -24.90 -34.78
N GLY A 102 -19.63 -25.92 -34.04
CA GLY A 102 -19.58 -27.33 -34.41
C GLY A 102 -18.48 -28.10 -33.67
N ASN A 103 -18.84 -29.25 -33.09
CA ASN A 103 -17.93 -30.03 -32.24
C ASN A 103 -16.75 -30.66 -33.02
N GLU A 104 -16.95 -30.99 -34.30
CA GLU A 104 -15.88 -31.47 -35.19
C GLU A 104 -14.75 -30.46 -35.30
N PHE A 105 -15.07 -29.17 -35.50
CA PHE A 105 -14.07 -28.09 -35.59
C PHE A 105 -13.20 -28.02 -34.33
N PHE A 106 -13.80 -28.11 -33.14
CA PHE A 106 -13.05 -28.08 -31.88
C PHE A 106 -12.20 -29.35 -31.66
N SER A 107 -12.67 -30.51 -32.11
CA SER A 107 -11.95 -31.78 -31.96
C SER A 107 -10.60 -31.80 -32.68
N LEU A 108 -10.48 -31.07 -33.79
CA LEU A 108 -9.25 -30.97 -34.60
C LEU A 108 -8.03 -30.46 -33.81
N PHE A 109 -8.24 -29.64 -32.77
CA PHE A 109 -7.16 -29.03 -31.99
C PHE A 109 -7.28 -29.20 -30.47
N LEU A 110 -8.39 -29.75 -29.97
CA LEU A 110 -8.54 -30.13 -28.55
C LEU A 110 -8.38 -31.63 -28.30
N GLY A 111 -8.33 -32.44 -29.36
CA GLY A 111 -8.26 -33.90 -29.27
C GLY A 111 -9.48 -34.52 -28.60
N GLU A 112 -9.37 -35.81 -28.28
CA GLU A 112 -10.44 -36.61 -27.69
C GLU A 112 -10.95 -36.05 -26.37
N THR A 113 -10.07 -35.42 -25.57
CA THR A 113 -10.45 -34.82 -24.29
C THR A 113 -11.32 -33.56 -24.42
N MET A 114 -11.42 -32.94 -25.60
CA MET A 114 -12.25 -31.75 -25.87
C MET A 114 -12.10 -30.63 -24.81
N ALA A 115 -10.91 -30.52 -24.22
CA ALA A 115 -10.68 -29.71 -23.02
C ALA A 115 -10.07 -28.34 -23.38
N TYR A 116 -10.92 -27.32 -23.56
CA TYR A 116 -10.49 -25.95 -23.89
C TYR A 116 -9.90 -25.20 -22.67
N SER A 117 -8.74 -25.66 -22.20
CA SER A 117 -7.98 -25.10 -21.07
C SER A 117 -6.53 -25.57 -21.12
N THR A 118 -5.60 -24.92 -20.42
CA THR A 118 -4.17 -25.28 -20.45
C THR A 118 -3.90 -26.68 -19.87
N ALA A 119 -3.22 -27.54 -20.63
CA ALA A 119 -2.76 -28.86 -20.19
C ALA A 119 -1.49 -28.79 -19.32
N ILE A 120 -1.18 -29.86 -18.57
CA ILE A 120 0.07 -29.97 -17.79
C ILE A 120 0.97 -31.06 -18.42
N PHE A 121 1.85 -30.63 -19.31
CA PHE A 121 2.88 -31.47 -19.92
C PHE A 121 3.99 -31.79 -18.91
N LYS A 122 4.52 -33.02 -18.94
CA LYS A 122 5.68 -33.46 -18.16
C LYS A 122 6.97 -33.42 -18.98
N THR A 123 6.86 -33.61 -20.29
CA THR A 123 7.94 -33.57 -21.29
C THR A 123 7.40 -32.92 -22.57
N GLU A 124 8.27 -32.40 -23.42
CA GLU A 124 7.85 -31.66 -24.63
C GLU A 124 7.17 -32.57 -25.68
N ASP A 125 7.56 -33.84 -25.76
CA ASP A 125 7.00 -34.83 -26.71
C ASP A 125 5.68 -35.49 -26.26
N GLU A 126 5.09 -35.05 -25.14
CA GLU A 126 3.91 -35.70 -24.57
C GLU A 126 2.60 -35.27 -25.25
N ASP A 127 1.68 -36.22 -25.46
CA ASP A 127 0.42 -35.95 -26.13
C ASP A 127 -0.53 -35.07 -25.28
N LEU A 128 -1.36 -34.30 -25.98
CA LEU A 128 -2.28 -33.35 -25.36
C LEU A 128 -3.31 -34.04 -24.44
N ASN A 129 -3.80 -35.24 -24.77
CA ASN A 129 -4.81 -35.92 -23.96
C ASN A 129 -4.22 -36.37 -22.61
N THR A 130 -3.02 -36.96 -22.61
CA THR A 130 -2.28 -37.32 -21.39
C THR A 130 -2.01 -36.10 -20.51
N ALA A 131 -1.56 -34.98 -21.11
CA ALA A 131 -1.31 -33.74 -20.39
C ALA A 131 -2.61 -33.09 -19.84
N GLN A 132 -3.75 -33.23 -20.54
CA GLN A 132 -5.06 -32.76 -20.07
C GLN A 132 -5.61 -33.62 -18.93
N LEU A 133 -5.51 -34.95 -19.03
CA LEU A 133 -5.93 -35.87 -17.97
C LEU A 133 -5.10 -35.68 -16.70
N ARG A 134 -3.78 -35.47 -16.81
CA ARG A 134 -2.93 -35.12 -15.67
C ARG A 134 -3.41 -33.87 -14.94
N LYS A 135 -3.75 -32.81 -15.69
CA LYS A 135 -4.31 -31.57 -15.14
C LYS A 135 -5.62 -31.84 -14.38
N ILE A 136 -6.51 -32.64 -14.96
CA ILE A 136 -7.79 -33.02 -14.33
C ILE A 136 -7.55 -33.78 -13.02
N ASN A 137 -6.67 -34.78 -13.01
CA ASN A 137 -6.35 -35.56 -11.81
C ASN A 137 -5.74 -34.68 -10.71
N ALA A 138 -4.82 -33.78 -11.06
CA ALA A 138 -4.23 -32.82 -10.12
C ALA A 138 -5.26 -31.81 -9.56
N LEU A 139 -6.33 -31.49 -10.30
CA LEU A 139 -7.45 -30.69 -9.80
C LEU A 139 -8.34 -31.48 -8.84
N ILE A 140 -8.66 -32.74 -9.16
CA ILE A 140 -9.43 -33.65 -8.30
C ILE A 140 -8.74 -33.84 -6.94
N GLU A 141 -7.44 -34.15 -6.97
CA GLU A 141 -6.61 -34.34 -5.78
C GLU A 141 -6.54 -33.07 -4.92
N LYS A 142 -6.21 -31.91 -5.52
CA LYS A 142 -6.15 -30.62 -4.80
C LYS A 142 -7.50 -30.18 -4.24
N ALA A 143 -8.60 -30.46 -4.94
CA ALA A 143 -9.95 -30.18 -4.47
C ALA A 143 -10.40 -31.10 -3.32
N ARG A 144 -9.70 -32.23 -3.13
CA ARG A 144 -10.08 -33.33 -2.23
C ARG A 144 -11.54 -33.74 -2.45
N ILE A 145 -11.89 -33.98 -3.71
CA ILE A 145 -13.23 -34.49 -4.07
C ILE A 145 -13.28 -35.98 -3.71
N ASP A 146 -14.41 -36.37 -3.14
CA ASP A 146 -14.72 -37.74 -2.74
C ASP A 146 -16.24 -37.96 -2.90
N LYS A 147 -16.70 -39.19 -2.70
CA LYS A 147 -18.07 -39.64 -3.01
C LYS A 147 -19.20 -38.86 -2.33
N LYS A 148 -18.98 -38.25 -1.16
CA LYS A 148 -20.05 -37.56 -0.40
C LYS A 148 -20.33 -36.13 -0.89
N HIS A 149 -19.46 -35.56 -1.73
CA HIS A 149 -19.60 -34.17 -2.18
C HIS A 149 -20.56 -34.02 -3.37
N GLU A 150 -21.31 -32.92 -3.40
CA GLU A 150 -22.07 -32.45 -4.57
C GLU A 150 -21.35 -31.25 -5.20
N ILE A 151 -20.91 -31.40 -6.45
CA ILE A 151 -20.04 -30.46 -7.16
C ILE A 151 -20.87 -29.59 -8.12
N LEU A 152 -20.58 -28.29 -8.21
CA LEU A 152 -21.07 -27.41 -9.26
C LEU A 152 -19.90 -26.93 -10.14
N GLU A 153 -20.02 -27.01 -11.46
CA GLU A 153 -19.10 -26.36 -12.40
C GLU A 153 -19.81 -25.34 -13.29
N ILE A 154 -19.32 -24.12 -13.27
CA ILE A 154 -19.81 -23.02 -14.11
C ILE A 154 -18.89 -22.90 -15.34
N GLY A 155 -19.43 -23.25 -16.51
CA GLY A 155 -18.69 -23.33 -17.77
C GLY A 155 -18.06 -24.70 -17.99
N CYS A 156 -18.84 -25.78 -17.87
CA CYS A 156 -18.34 -27.17 -17.93
C CYS A 156 -17.85 -27.65 -19.30
N GLY A 157 -17.93 -26.81 -20.33
CA GLY A 157 -17.51 -27.12 -21.70
C GLY A 157 -18.15 -28.42 -22.22
N TRP A 158 -17.34 -29.26 -22.84
CA TRP A 158 -17.71 -30.55 -23.42
C TRP A 158 -17.80 -31.71 -22.40
N GLY A 159 -17.79 -31.42 -21.08
CA GLY A 159 -18.15 -32.39 -20.03
C GLY A 159 -17.03 -33.30 -19.51
N THR A 160 -15.83 -33.30 -20.12
CA THR A 160 -14.73 -34.21 -19.76
C THR A 160 -14.31 -34.13 -18.29
N PHE A 161 -14.29 -32.92 -17.69
CA PHE A 161 -13.95 -32.78 -16.26
C PHE A 161 -15.04 -33.41 -15.37
N ALA A 162 -16.32 -33.23 -15.70
CA ALA A 162 -17.42 -33.87 -14.98
C ALA A 162 -17.33 -35.41 -15.02
N ILE A 163 -17.04 -35.95 -16.20
CA ILE A 163 -16.89 -37.39 -16.43
C ILE A 163 -15.76 -37.95 -15.57
N GLU A 164 -14.56 -37.37 -15.62
CA GLU A 164 -13.41 -37.87 -14.87
C GLU A 164 -13.53 -37.70 -13.35
N VAL A 165 -14.11 -36.58 -12.88
CA VAL A 165 -14.43 -36.38 -11.46
C VAL A 165 -15.34 -37.50 -10.95
N VAL A 166 -16.42 -37.81 -11.67
CA VAL A 166 -17.40 -38.82 -11.23
C VAL A 166 -16.90 -40.24 -11.42
N LYS A 167 -16.12 -40.56 -12.48
CA LYS A 167 -15.46 -41.86 -12.62
C LYS A 167 -14.55 -42.17 -11.43
N GLN A 168 -13.76 -41.19 -10.99
CA GLN A 168 -12.76 -41.40 -9.95
C GLN A 168 -13.34 -41.38 -8.53
N THR A 169 -14.44 -40.65 -8.30
CA THR A 169 -14.95 -40.38 -6.94
C THR A 169 -16.37 -40.89 -6.70
N GLY A 170 -17.17 -41.12 -7.73
CA GLY A 170 -18.59 -41.49 -7.64
C GLY A 170 -19.48 -40.42 -6.98
N CYS A 171 -19.01 -39.16 -6.94
CA CYS A 171 -19.72 -38.04 -6.31
C CYS A 171 -20.87 -37.53 -7.20
N LYS A 172 -21.73 -36.65 -6.67
CA LYS A 172 -22.74 -35.95 -7.48
C LYS A 172 -22.14 -34.72 -8.15
N TYR A 173 -22.60 -34.41 -9.36
CA TYR A 173 -22.03 -33.35 -10.18
C TYR A 173 -23.12 -32.59 -10.94
N THR A 174 -23.04 -31.25 -10.95
CA THR A 174 -23.85 -30.36 -11.77
C THR A 174 -22.94 -29.50 -12.65
N GLY A 175 -23.00 -29.64 -13.97
CA GLY A 175 -22.29 -28.79 -14.94
C GLY A 175 -23.23 -27.77 -15.59
N LEU A 176 -22.83 -26.51 -15.66
CA LEU A 176 -23.55 -25.46 -16.38
C LEU A 176 -22.81 -25.08 -17.67
N THR A 177 -23.53 -24.94 -18.77
CA THR A 177 -23.02 -24.27 -19.98
C THR A 177 -24.07 -23.31 -20.56
N LEU A 178 -23.60 -22.39 -21.41
CA LEU A 178 -24.45 -21.50 -22.23
C LEU A 178 -24.43 -21.88 -23.72
N SER A 179 -23.65 -22.88 -24.10
CA SER A 179 -23.54 -23.41 -25.47
C SER A 179 -24.41 -24.66 -25.61
N VAL A 180 -25.23 -24.70 -26.66
CA VAL A 180 -26.11 -25.83 -26.96
C VAL A 180 -25.30 -27.03 -27.48
N GLU A 181 -24.27 -26.77 -28.29
CA GLU A 181 -23.44 -27.83 -28.88
C GLU A 181 -22.51 -28.48 -27.84
N GLN A 182 -21.99 -27.69 -26.89
CA GLN A 182 -21.28 -28.22 -25.73
C GLN A 182 -22.17 -29.09 -24.85
N LEU A 183 -23.41 -28.67 -24.57
CA LEU A 183 -24.35 -29.46 -23.77
C LEU A 183 -24.62 -30.81 -24.43
N LYS A 184 -25.04 -30.82 -25.70
CA LYS A 184 -25.35 -32.06 -26.45
C LYS A 184 -24.18 -33.04 -26.44
N TYR A 185 -22.96 -32.54 -26.68
CA TYR A 185 -21.77 -33.37 -26.71
C TYR A 185 -21.43 -33.94 -25.33
N ALA A 186 -21.53 -33.10 -24.29
CA ALA A 186 -21.30 -33.52 -22.91
C ALA A 186 -22.35 -34.57 -22.47
N GLU A 187 -23.64 -34.38 -22.77
CA GLU A 187 -24.70 -35.36 -22.51
C GLU A 187 -24.46 -36.68 -23.25
N MET A 188 -24.03 -36.63 -24.51
CA MET A 188 -23.65 -37.81 -25.28
C MET A 188 -22.46 -38.56 -24.63
N LYS A 189 -21.41 -37.85 -24.21
CA LYS A 189 -20.23 -38.46 -23.57
C LYS A 189 -20.50 -38.99 -22.16
N VAL A 190 -21.36 -38.33 -21.38
CA VAL A 190 -21.83 -38.84 -20.08
C VAL A 190 -22.67 -40.11 -20.27
N LYS A 191 -23.44 -40.20 -21.36
CA LYS A 191 -24.20 -41.40 -21.74
C LYS A 191 -23.30 -42.55 -22.15
N GLU A 192 -22.31 -42.30 -23.02
CA GLU A 192 -21.30 -43.29 -23.41
C GLU A 192 -20.49 -43.79 -22.20
N ALA A 193 -20.22 -42.93 -21.22
CA ALA A 193 -19.53 -43.29 -19.99
C ALA A 193 -20.42 -43.98 -18.93
N GLY A 194 -21.75 -44.01 -19.11
CA GLY A 194 -22.70 -44.61 -18.16
C GLY A 194 -22.88 -43.85 -16.84
N LEU A 195 -22.66 -42.52 -16.81
CA LEU A 195 -22.62 -41.71 -15.58
C LEU A 195 -23.86 -40.83 -15.34
N GLN A 196 -24.93 -41.11 -16.06
CA GLN A 196 -26.18 -40.34 -16.14
C GLN A 196 -26.80 -40.03 -14.77
N ASP A 197 -26.73 -40.97 -13.83
CA ASP A 197 -27.36 -40.86 -12.51
C ASP A 197 -26.63 -39.92 -11.55
N ASN A 198 -25.35 -39.62 -11.85
CA ASN A 198 -24.46 -38.81 -11.00
C ASN A 198 -24.08 -37.47 -11.62
N ILE A 199 -24.15 -37.32 -12.95
CA ILE A 199 -23.84 -36.07 -13.66
C ILE A 199 -25.12 -35.44 -14.22
N ARG A 200 -25.46 -34.25 -13.72
CA ARG A 200 -26.51 -33.37 -14.23
C ARG A 200 -25.90 -32.24 -15.05
N LEU A 201 -26.33 -32.04 -16.29
CA LEU A 201 -25.91 -30.92 -17.12
C LEU A 201 -27.07 -29.95 -17.35
N LEU A 202 -26.79 -28.64 -17.41
CA LEU A 202 -27.81 -27.59 -17.50
C LEU A 202 -27.39 -26.48 -18.48
N LEU A 203 -28.27 -26.18 -19.44
CA LEU A 203 -28.14 -25.01 -20.31
C LEU A 203 -28.72 -23.76 -19.62
N CYS A 204 -27.99 -23.19 -18.67
CA CYS A 204 -28.43 -21.99 -17.96
C CYS A 204 -27.25 -21.13 -17.48
N ASP A 205 -27.52 -19.85 -17.24
CA ASP A 205 -26.56 -18.96 -16.60
C ASP A 205 -26.56 -19.20 -15.09
N TYR A 206 -25.41 -19.14 -14.44
CA TYR A 206 -25.31 -19.33 -12.99
C TYR A 206 -26.19 -18.34 -12.19
N ARG A 207 -26.50 -17.17 -12.78
CA ARG A 207 -27.42 -16.16 -12.22
C ARG A 207 -28.88 -16.62 -12.16
N GLU A 208 -29.24 -17.69 -12.86
CA GLU A 208 -30.58 -18.27 -12.93
C GLU A 208 -30.77 -19.48 -11.98
N LEU A 209 -29.71 -19.91 -11.28
CA LEU A 209 -29.82 -20.98 -10.29
C LEU A 209 -30.78 -20.61 -9.14
N PRO A 210 -31.60 -21.55 -8.64
CA PRO A 210 -32.50 -21.31 -7.51
C PRO A 210 -31.76 -20.84 -6.26
N LYS A 211 -32.20 -19.72 -5.67
CA LYS A 211 -31.68 -19.23 -4.38
C LYS A 211 -32.01 -20.22 -3.26
N GLY A 212 -31.03 -21.01 -2.85
CA GLY A 212 -31.16 -21.98 -1.75
C GLY A 212 -30.45 -23.30 -1.97
N TYR A 213 -30.12 -23.66 -3.22
CA TYR A 213 -29.29 -24.83 -3.50
C TYR A 213 -27.87 -24.64 -2.96
N LYS A 214 -27.32 -25.67 -2.32
CA LYS A 214 -25.94 -25.72 -1.81
C LYS A 214 -25.16 -26.81 -2.55
N TYR A 215 -23.87 -26.56 -2.72
CA TYR A 215 -22.90 -27.46 -3.34
C TYR A 215 -21.65 -27.46 -2.48
N ASP A 216 -21.10 -28.64 -2.17
CA ASP A 216 -19.91 -28.78 -1.33
C ASP A 216 -18.66 -28.18 -1.99
N ARG A 217 -18.61 -28.21 -3.32
CA ARG A 217 -17.55 -27.58 -4.12
C ARG A 217 -18.11 -26.84 -5.32
N ILE A 218 -17.48 -25.72 -5.66
CA ILE A 218 -17.77 -24.97 -6.88
C ILE A 218 -16.48 -24.78 -7.69
N SER A 219 -16.53 -25.11 -8.99
CA SER A 219 -15.54 -24.84 -10.04
C SER A 219 -16.07 -23.74 -10.96
N MET A 220 -15.21 -22.83 -11.41
CA MET A 220 -15.54 -21.85 -12.45
C MET A 220 -14.32 -21.52 -13.30
N TRP A 221 -14.51 -21.48 -14.62
CA TRP A 221 -13.49 -21.12 -15.60
C TRP A 221 -13.66 -19.66 -16.07
N VAL A 222 -12.59 -18.86 -15.98
CA VAL A 222 -12.63 -17.43 -16.34
C VAL A 222 -11.58 -17.12 -17.41
N MET A 223 -12.02 -16.77 -18.62
CA MET A 223 -11.13 -16.28 -19.69
C MET A 223 -10.65 -14.85 -19.42
N ASN A 224 -9.67 -14.71 -18.51
CA ASN A 224 -8.55 -13.75 -18.61
C ASN A 224 -7.53 -13.84 -17.46
N THR A 225 -7.68 -14.78 -16.51
CA THR A 225 -6.66 -15.06 -15.48
C THR A 225 -6.53 -16.56 -15.23
N TRP A 226 -5.29 -17.00 -14.99
CA TRP A 226 -4.91 -18.40 -14.78
C TRP A 226 -5.37 -18.95 -13.41
N ARG A 227 -6.68 -19.06 -13.17
CA ARG A 227 -7.25 -19.62 -11.94
C ARG A 227 -8.52 -20.43 -12.20
N THR A 228 -8.42 -21.76 -12.09
CA THR A 228 -9.55 -22.60 -11.71
C THR A 228 -9.81 -22.36 -10.23
N ILE A 229 -10.94 -21.74 -9.88
CA ILE A 229 -11.29 -21.50 -8.47
C ILE A 229 -12.12 -22.70 -7.99
N LEU A 230 -11.53 -23.51 -7.12
CA LEU A 230 -12.22 -24.58 -6.38
C LEU A 230 -12.53 -24.08 -4.97
N VAL A 231 -13.81 -23.79 -4.70
CA VAL A 231 -14.28 -23.32 -3.39
C VAL A 231 -14.73 -24.52 -2.56
N SER A 232 -14.24 -24.67 -1.32
CA SER A 232 -14.84 -25.57 -0.32
C SER A 232 -15.63 -24.77 0.72
N GLU A 233 -16.68 -25.37 1.29
CA GLU A 233 -17.58 -24.69 2.24
C GLU A 233 -16.86 -24.04 3.45
N ASN A 234 -16.77 -22.71 3.44
CA ASN A 234 -17.37 -21.85 4.47
C ASN A 234 -17.17 -20.34 4.17
N GLN A 235 -17.62 -19.85 3.01
CA GLN A 235 -17.77 -18.41 2.79
C GLN A 235 -19.08 -18.08 2.07
N HIS A 236 -19.84 -17.14 2.65
CA HIS A 236 -21.01 -16.55 2.00
C HIS A 236 -20.61 -15.80 0.73
N TRP A 237 -21.39 -15.99 -0.33
CA TRP A 237 -21.30 -15.23 -1.59
C TRP A 237 -21.27 -13.71 -1.34
N ARG A 238 -20.09 -13.08 -1.45
CA ARG A 238 -19.96 -11.63 -1.66
C ARG A 238 -19.60 -11.37 -3.11
N LYS A 239 -20.45 -10.61 -3.81
CA LYS A 239 -20.27 -10.23 -5.21
C LYS A 239 -19.22 -9.13 -5.35
N MET A 240 -18.58 -9.10 -6.52
CA MET A 240 -17.80 -7.96 -7.01
C MET A 240 -18.68 -6.71 -7.18
N ASP A 241 -18.09 -5.55 -6.94
CA ASP A 241 -18.67 -4.19 -6.82
C ASP A 241 -19.18 -3.62 -8.18
N PHE A 242 -19.92 -2.50 -8.31
CA PHE A 242 -19.80 -1.14 -7.71
C PHE A 242 -21.13 -0.32 -7.72
N LEU A 243 -21.32 0.56 -6.70
CA LEU A 243 -22.14 1.81 -6.53
C LEU A 243 -23.43 2.08 -7.39
N PHE A 244 -24.58 2.59 -6.90
CA PHE A 244 -24.81 3.86 -6.16
C PHE A 244 -26.25 3.98 -5.54
N TYR A 245 -26.36 4.56 -4.32
CA TYR A 245 -27.46 5.33 -3.65
C TYR A 245 -28.91 4.84 -3.30
N SER A 246 -29.25 5.12 -2.03
CA SER A 246 -30.50 5.64 -1.37
C SER A 246 -31.84 4.86 -1.27
N ILE A 247 -32.09 4.34 -0.05
CA ILE A 247 -33.21 4.64 0.91
C ILE A 247 -34.69 4.24 0.60
N SER A 248 -35.37 3.74 1.66
CA SER A 248 -36.84 3.54 1.85
C SER A 248 -37.51 2.34 1.14
N ILE A 249 -38.55 1.66 1.66
CA ILE A 249 -39.53 1.93 2.75
C ILE A 249 -40.06 0.63 3.43
N SER A 250 -40.75 0.79 4.57
CA SER A 250 -41.45 -0.21 5.43
C SER A 250 -42.56 -1.08 4.78
N ILE A 251 -42.80 -2.27 5.37
CA ILE A 251 -44.09 -2.94 5.69
C ILE A 251 -43.79 -3.89 6.88
N GLU A 252 -44.51 -4.04 8.01
CA GLU A 252 -45.78 -3.51 8.57
C GLU A 252 -47.13 -4.22 8.24
N CYS A 253 -47.30 -5.49 8.64
CA CYS A 253 -48.60 -6.12 8.98
C CYS A 253 -48.39 -7.59 9.45
N LYS A 254 -49.13 -8.18 10.40
CA LYS A 254 -50.27 -7.74 11.22
C LYS A 254 -50.10 -8.16 12.69
N LYS A 255 -50.59 -7.26 13.55
CA LYS A 255 -51.35 -7.51 14.79
C LYS A 255 -51.77 -8.96 15.06
N GLU A 256 -51.42 -9.45 16.24
CA GLU A 256 -52.45 -9.90 17.18
C GLU A 256 -52.12 -9.41 18.60
N THR A 257 -53.14 -8.96 19.31
CA THR A 257 -53.02 -8.22 20.57
C THR A 257 -53.07 -9.16 21.77
N ARG A 258 -52.10 -9.04 22.70
CA ARG A 258 -52.39 -9.17 24.13
C ARG A 258 -51.39 -8.37 24.97
N SER A 259 -51.94 -7.60 25.90
CA SER A 259 -51.26 -6.83 26.93
C SER A 259 -50.48 -7.73 27.90
N TYR A 260 -49.39 -7.24 28.48
CA TYR A 260 -49.19 -7.16 29.94
C TYR A 260 -47.93 -6.33 30.28
N THR A 261 -48.07 -5.41 31.23
CA THR A 261 -46.98 -4.64 31.87
C THR A 261 -46.40 -5.41 33.07
N PRO A 262 -45.21 -5.03 33.61
CA PRO A 262 -44.30 -5.99 34.23
C PRO A 262 -44.51 -6.18 35.75
N ALA A 263 -44.24 -7.39 36.24
CA ALA A 263 -44.06 -7.67 37.66
C ALA A 263 -43.19 -8.93 37.91
N VAL A 264 -42.65 -9.01 39.13
CA VAL A 264 -42.03 -10.19 39.78
C VAL A 264 -40.61 -10.57 39.32
N THR A 265 -39.66 -9.80 39.85
CA THR A 265 -38.41 -10.32 40.43
C THR A 265 -38.69 -11.45 41.44
N THR A 266 -37.72 -12.36 41.63
CA THR A 266 -37.61 -13.40 42.69
C THR A 266 -37.97 -14.83 42.26
N ILE A 267 -36.95 -15.70 42.19
CA ILE A 267 -36.88 -17.07 42.77
C ILE A 267 -35.47 -17.62 42.47
N LEU A 268 -34.61 -17.69 43.49
CA LEU A 268 -33.67 -18.80 43.80
C LEU A 268 -32.72 -18.42 44.94
N ALA A 269 -33.30 -18.30 46.14
CA ALA A 269 -32.56 -18.25 47.40
C ALA A 269 -33.33 -19.04 48.47
N ALA A 270 -33.24 -20.38 48.42
CA ALA A 270 -33.78 -21.29 49.45
C ALA A 270 -33.28 -22.74 49.30
N LYS A 271 -31.97 -23.00 49.47
CA LYS A 271 -31.45 -24.32 49.88
C LYS A 271 -29.97 -24.23 50.28
N LEU A 272 -29.74 -24.08 51.58
CA LEU A 272 -28.57 -24.48 52.39
C LEU A 272 -28.44 -23.51 53.57
N GLY A 273 -28.98 -23.91 54.72
CA GLY A 273 -28.96 -23.10 55.94
C GLY A 273 -29.76 -23.76 57.05
N ILE A 274 -29.10 -24.66 57.80
CA ILE A 274 -29.34 -25.11 59.18
C ILE A 274 -28.28 -26.19 59.48
N MET A 275 -27.82 -26.25 60.74
CA MET A 275 -26.61 -26.94 61.24
C MET A 275 -25.30 -26.20 60.88
N ALA A 276 -24.45 -25.78 61.83
CA ALA A 276 -24.49 -25.98 63.28
C ALA A 276 -23.98 -24.74 64.05
N ALA A 277 -24.47 -24.57 65.28
CA ALA A 277 -23.97 -23.61 66.25
C ALA A 277 -24.00 -24.23 67.65
N ALA A 278 -22.93 -24.96 68.00
CA ALA A 278 -22.59 -25.39 69.35
C ALA A 278 -21.17 -25.98 69.33
N ASP A 279 -20.15 -25.15 69.60
CA ASP A 279 -19.32 -25.33 70.79
C ASP A 279 -18.29 -24.22 70.91
N CYS A 280 -17.94 -23.89 72.15
CA CYS A 280 -17.05 -22.79 72.50
C CYS A 280 -15.78 -23.31 73.17
N SER A 281 -14.73 -22.49 73.16
CA SER A 281 -13.48 -22.61 73.93
C SER A 281 -12.41 -23.63 73.46
N SER A 282 -11.36 -23.09 72.83
CA SER A 282 -10.02 -23.05 73.47
C SER A 282 -9.06 -22.19 72.62
N GLY A 283 -8.28 -21.34 73.27
CA GLY A 283 -7.39 -20.41 72.56
C GLY A 283 -6.05 -21.05 72.20
N LYS A 284 -5.78 -21.19 70.90
CA LYS A 284 -4.41 -21.23 70.34
C LYS A 284 -4.39 -20.50 68.99
N THR A 285 -3.59 -19.46 68.88
CA THR A 285 -3.35 -18.72 67.64
C THR A 285 -2.43 -19.53 66.71
N CYS A 286 -2.99 -20.55 66.05
CA CYS A 286 -2.35 -21.12 64.86
C CYS A 286 -2.59 -20.17 63.68
N ILE A 287 -1.52 -19.58 63.15
CA ILE A 287 -1.55 -18.97 61.82
C ILE A 287 -1.61 -20.11 60.81
N HIS A 288 -2.82 -20.64 60.56
CA HIS A 288 -3.06 -21.47 59.40
C HIS A 288 -2.84 -20.61 58.15
N GLN A 289 -1.82 -20.93 57.36
CA GLN A 289 -1.77 -20.46 55.98
C GLN A 289 -3.08 -20.89 55.30
N LYS A 290 -3.83 -19.92 54.78
CA LYS A 290 -5.04 -20.19 54.01
C LYS A 290 -4.62 -20.88 52.71
N GLN A 291 -4.84 -22.19 52.65
CA GLN A 291 -4.63 -22.96 51.44
C GLN A 291 -5.75 -22.61 50.45
N MET A 292 -5.41 -22.21 49.22
CA MET A 292 -6.39 -21.99 48.15
C MET A 292 -7.26 -23.24 47.96
N ALA A 293 -8.57 -23.09 48.18
CA ALA A 293 -9.55 -24.17 48.07
C ALA A 293 -10.49 -23.90 46.88
N PRO A 294 -10.12 -24.29 45.65
CA PRO A 294 -10.95 -24.05 44.47
C PRO A 294 -12.26 -24.85 44.51
N SER A 295 -13.36 -24.23 44.07
CA SER A 295 -14.60 -24.95 43.78
C SER A 295 -14.41 -25.97 42.65
N ARG A 296 -15.36 -26.89 42.46
CA ARG A 296 -15.28 -27.92 41.40
C ARG A 296 -15.13 -27.32 39.99
N LEU A 297 -15.66 -26.11 39.75
CA LEU A 297 -15.52 -25.40 38.48
C LEU A 297 -14.15 -24.74 38.34
N GLU A 298 -13.64 -24.12 39.40
CA GLU A 298 -12.31 -23.50 39.42
C GLU A 298 -11.19 -24.55 39.36
N ALA A 299 -11.35 -25.70 40.00
CA ALA A 299 -10.40 -26.82 39.93
C ALA A 299 -10.32 -27.39 38.50
N TRP A 300 -11.45 -27.46 37.79
CA TRP A 300 -11.48 -27.83 36.38
C TRP A 300 -10.82 -26.77 35.50
N ALA A 301 -11.11 -25.48 35.76
CA ALA A 301 -10.47 -24.37 35.06
C ALA A 301 -8.96 -24.32 35.29
N ARG A 302 -8.48 -24.59 36.52
CA ARG A 302 -7.05 -24.69 36.86
C ARG A 302 -6.37 -25.76 36.05
N LEU A 303 -6.88 -27.00 36.12
CA LEU A 303 -6.34 -28.15 35.38
C LEU A 303 -6.30 -27.91 33.86
N PHE A 304 -7.28 -27.16 33.35
CA PHE A 304 -7.38 -26.81 31.95
C PHE A 304 -6.37 -25.71 31.56
N VAL A 305 -6.26 -24.63 32.34
CA VAL A 305 -5.31 -23.53 32.08
C VAL A 305 -3.87 -23.99 32.22
N THR A 306 -3.52 -24.78 33.25
CA THR A 306 -2.15 -25.28 33.43
C THR A 306 -1.76 -26.26 32.32
N ARG A 307 -2.68 -27.12 31.86
CA ARG A 307 -2.45 -27.95 30.66
C ARG A 307 -2.27 -27.13 29.38
N TYR A 308 -3.04 -26.06 29.21
CA TYR A 308 -2.87 -25.18 28.07
C TYR A 308 -1.49 -24.50 28.09
N LEU A 309 -1.10 -23.89 29.22
CA LEU A 309 0.20 -23.23 29.38
C LEU A 309 1.36 -24.21 29.15
N GLY A 310 1.31 -25.43 29.72
CA GLY A 310 2.32 -26.46 29.48
C GLY A 310 2.38 -27.02 28.04
N SER A 311 1.42 -26.66 27.18
CA SER A 311 1.46 -26.94 25.72
C SER A 311 1.79 -25.72 24.86
N HIS A 312 1.73 -24.51 25.43
CA HIS A 312 1.86 -23.25 24.72
C HIS A 312 3.18 -22.54 25.00
N ILE A 313 3.68 -22.61 26.23
CA ILE A 313 5.02 -22.17 26.62
C ILE A 313 6.02 -23.20 26.08
N SER A 314 6.71 -22.79 25.02
CA SER A 314 7.65 -23.56 24.19
C SER A 314 9.01 -22.85 24.05
N THR A 315 9.03 -21.54 24.31
CA THR A 315 10.22 -20.72 24.62
C THR A 315 10.01 -20.04 25.98
N ASP A 316 11.11 -19.66 26.64
CA ASP A 316 11.08 -18.89 27.90
C ASP A 316 10.43 -19.63 29.10
N GLY A 317 10.40 -18.98 30.26
CA GLY A 317 9.89 -19.52 31.52
C GLY A 317 8.64 -18.81 32.05
N LEU A 318 7.68 -19.58 32.57
CA LEU A 318 6.52 -19.07 33.29
C LEU A 318 6.28 -19.91 34.54
N ILE A 319 6.29 -19.27 35.71
CA ILE A 319 6.05 -19.91 37.01
C ILE A 319 4.77 -19.34 37.61
N LEU A 320 3.85 -20.21 38.04
CA LEU A 320 2.68 -19.87 38.84
C LEU A 320 2.83 -20.42 40.26
N GLU A 321 2.95 -19.57 41.26
CA GLU A 321 2.91 -19.91 42.69
C GLU A 321 1.48 -19.66 43.22
N GLU A 322 0.77 -20.68 43.71
CA GLU A 322 -0.53 -20.50 44.38
C GLU A 322 -0.38 -20.18 45.88
N GLU A 323 -1.29 -19.36 46.41
CA GLU A 323 -1.41 -19.11 47.86
C GLU A 323 -1.79 -20.40 48.60
N GLY A 324 -0.77 -21.09 49.14
CA GLY A 324 -0.90 -22.46 49.66
C GLY A 324 0.24 -23.40 49.25
N GLY A 325 1.10 -23.00 48.32
CA GLY A 325 2.39 -23.64 48.04
C GLY A 325 2.43 -24.65 46.89
N GLU A 326 1.37 -24.78 46.08
CA GLU A 326 1.49 -25.48 44.79
C GLU A 326 2.16 -24.55 43.77
N THR A 327 3.23 -25.03 43.13
CA THR A 327 3.96 -24.30 42.08
C THR A 327 3.84 -25.04 40.75
N PHE A 328 3.45 -24.33 39.70
CA PHE A 328 3.44 -24.84 38.31
C PHE A 328 4.53 -24.12 37.51
N THR A 329 5.52 -24.88 37.04
CA THR A 329 6.59 -24.39 36.17
C THR A 329 6.32 -24.81 34.73
N PHE A 330 6.38 -23.85 33.80
CA PHE A 330 6.31 -24.07 32.36
C PHE A 330 7.59 -23.52 31.73
N GLU A 331 8.44 -24.41 31.22
CA GLU A 331 9.73 -24.05 30.60
C GLU A 331 9.75 -24.48 29.13
N GLY A 332 10.13 -23.55 28.26
CA GLY A 332 10.41 -23.83 26.86
C GLY A 332 11.73 -24.59 26.67
N THR A 333 11.76 -25.51 25.70
CA THR A 333 12.97 -26.28 25.36
C THR A 333 13.97 -25.49 24.50
N SER A 334 13.60 -24.29 24.05
CA SER A 334 14.37 -23.44 23.15
C SER A 334 15.13 -22.34 23.90
N LYS A 335 16.47 -22.39 23.86
CA LYS A 335 17.39 -21.41 24.50
C LYS A 335 17.50 -20.06 23.77
N LYS A 336 16.46 -19.62 23.05
CA LYS A 336 16.52 -18.38 22.24
C LYS A 336 16.39 -17.10 23.09
N CYS A 337 15.65 -17.16 24.18
CA CYS A 337 15.52 -16.10 25.18
C CYS A 337 15.43 -16.76 26.57
N ASN A 338 15.93 -16.06 27.59
CA ASN A 338 15.92 -16.49 28.99
C ASN A 338 15.03 -15.54 29.82
N LEU A 339 13.84 -15.20 29.31
CA LEU A 339 12.85 -14.46 30.11
C LEU A 339 12.12 -15.41 31.04
N GLU A 340 11.87 -15.00 32.28
CA GLU A 340 11.09 -15.77 33.24
C GLU A 340 10.08 -14.85 33.94
N ALA A 341 8.80 -15.22 33.91
CA ALA A 341 7.75 -14.50 34.63
C ALA A 341 7.23 -15.34 35.80
N VAL A 342 7.33 -14.82 37.03
CA VAL A 342 6.85 -15.49 38.25
C VAL A 342 5.60 -14.79 38.79
N LEU A 343 4.44 -15.43 38.58
CA LEU A 343 3.13 -14.98 39.05
C LEU A 343 2.80 -15.64 40.39
N LYS A 344 2.17 -14.86 41.27
CA LYS A 344 1.61 -15.32 42.56
C LYS A 344 0.10 -15.23 42.49
N VAL A 345 -0.58 -16.37 42.43
CA VAL A 345 -2.03 -16.47 42.33
C VAL A 345 -2.61 -16.49 43.75
N HIS A 346 -3.47 -15.51 44.05
CA HIS A 346 -4.10 -15.33 45.37
C HIS A 346 -5.55 -15.82 45.40
N ASN A 347 -6.20 -15.92 44.22
CA ASN A 347 -7.61 -16.28 44.11
C ASN A 347 -7.85 -17.27 42.95
N PRO A 348 -8.48 -18.43 43.19
CA PRO A 348 -8.78 -19.41 42.15
C PRO A 348 -9.69 -18.88 41.02
N GLN A 349 -10.38 -17.76 41.22
CA GLN A 349 -11.09 -17.03 40.15
C GLN A 349 -10.19 -16.63 38.98
N PHE A 350 -8.88 -16.47 39.18
CA PHE A 350 -7.88 -16.28 38.12
C PHE A 350 -8.07 -17.29 36.97
N TYR A 351 -8.08 -18.58 37.30
CA TYR A 351 -8.20 -19.66 36.31
C TYR A 351 -9.54 -19.62 35.58
N TRP A 352 -10.64 -19.34 36.30
CA TRP A 352 -11.96 -19.21 35.70
C TRP A 352 -12.07 -18.03 34.74
N LYS A 353 -11.52 -16.86 35.11
CA LYS A 353 -11.47 -15.67 34.25
C LYS A 353 -10.64 -15.91 33.00
N VAL A 354 -9.40 -16.37 33.15
CA VAL A 354 -8.49 -16.68 32.02
C VAL A 354 -9.13 -17.71 31.08
N MET A 355 -9.71 -18.80 31.61
CA MET A 355 -10.39 -19.81 30.79
C MET A 355 -11.65 -19.30 30.07
N THR A 356 -12.43 -18.40 30.67
CA THR A 356 -13.72 -17.97 30.08
C THR A 356 -13.64 -16.70 29.24
N ARG A 357 -12.58 -15.89 29.42
CA ARG A 357 -12.42 -14.56 28.79
C ARG A 357 -11.03 -14.31 28.18
N ALA A 358 -10.12 -15.29 28.18
CA ALA A 358 -8.77 -15.20 27.59
C ALA A 358 -7.97 -13.97 28.08
N ASP A 359 -7.54 -13.10 27.17
CA ASP A 359 -6.82 -11.85 27.44
C ASP A 359 -7.61 -10.87 28.30
N MET A 360 -8.89 -10.69 28.01
CA MET A 360 -9.80 -9.93 28.88
C MET A 360 -9.92 -10.56 30.26
N GLY A 361 -9.83 -11.89 30.35
CA GLY A 361 -9.83 -12.62 31.61
C GLY A 361 -8.57 -12.42 32.45
N LEU A 362 -7.41 -12.36 31.79
CA LEU A 362 -6.13 -12.04 32.43
C LEU A 362 -6.12 -10.61 32.97
N ALA A 363 -6.63 -9.65 32.17
CA ALA A 363 -6.81 -8.27 32.62
C ALA A 363 -7.78 -8.16 33.81
N ASP A 364 -8.97 -8.76 33.70
CA ASP A 364 -9.97 -8.77 34.78
C ASP A 364 -9.43 -9.41 36.07
N ALA A 365 -8.55 -10.41 35.97
CA ALA A 365 -7.93 -11.06 37.12
C ALA A 365 -6.89 -10.14 37.78
N TYR A 366 -6.06 -9.46 37.00
CA TYR A 366 -5.07 -8.50 37.52
C TYR A 366 -5.74 -7.28 38.15
N ILE A 367 -6.75 -6.71 37.48
CA ILE A 367 -7.51 -5.53 37.97
C ILE A 367 -8.22 -5.84 39.29
N ASP A 368 -8.80 -7.03 39.45
CA ASP A 368 -9.43 -7.42 40.72
C ASP A 368 -8.41 -7.81 41.81
N GLY A 369 -7.15 -8.07 41.45
CA GLY A 369 -6.09 -8.46 42.38
C GLY A 369 -6.01 -9.97 42.65
N ASP A 370 -6.56 -10.80 41.75
CA ASP A 370 -6.56 -12.26 41.89
C ASP A 370 -5.16 -12.88 41.76
N PHE A 371 -4.20 -12.14 41.20
CA PHE A 371 -2.79 -12.49 41.16
C PHE A 371 -1.90 -11.25 41.19
N SER A 372 -0.63 -11.43 41.53
CA SER A 372 0.44 -10.44 41.41
C SER A 372 1.72 -11.10 40.89
N PHE A 373 2.86 -10.41 40.96
CA PHE A 373 4.16 -10.92 40.52
C PHE A 373 5.17 -10.96 41.68
N ALA A 374 6.19 -11.80 41.56
CA ALA A 374 7.34 -11.78 42.47
C ALA A 374 8.18 -10.50 42.27
N ASP A 375 8.55 -10.22 41.02
CA ASP A 375 9.09 -8.93 40.61
C ASP A 375 7.94 -7.95 40.35
N LYS A 376 7.88 -6.86 41.13
CA LYS A 376 6.82 -5.85 41.06
C LYS A 376 7.08 -4.76 40.01
N ASP A 377 8.26 -4.72 39.39
CA ASP A 377 8.59 -3.74 38.36
C ASP A 377 8.57 -4.33 36.95
N GLN A 378 9.09 -5.55 36.78
CA GLN A 378 9.22 -6.20 35.47
C GLN A 378 8.24 -7.35 35.24
N GLY A 379 7.77 -8.05 36.29
CA GLY A 379 7.04 -9.32 36.12
C GLY A 379 5.81 -9.28 35.20
N LEU A 380 5.05 -8.16 35.19
CA LEU A 380 3.91 -7.97 34.28
C LEU A 380 4.35 -7.72 32.83
N LEU A 381 5.42 -6.95 32.63
CA LEU A 381 6.05 -6.74 31.33
C LEU A 381 6.60 -8.07 30.78
N ASP A 382 7.31 -8.82 31.62
CA ASP A 382 7.92 -10.11 31.27
C ASP A 382 6.86 -11.13 30.89
N LEU A 383 5.74 -11.21 31.63
CA LEU A 383 4.61 -12.05 31.24
C LEU A 383 4.13 -11.73 29.82
N PHE A 384 3.90 -10.46 29.48
CA PHE A 384 3.46 -10.11 28.13
C PHE A 384 4.52 -10.43 27.07
N MET A 385 5.81 -10.23 27.36
CA MET A 385 6.89 -10.60 26.44
C MET A 385 6.96 -12.11 26.20
N VAL A 386 6.87 -12.93 27.25
CA VAL A 386 6.79 -14.40 27.18
C VAL A 386 5.59 -14.86 26.36
N LEU A 387 4.41 -14.24 26.57
CA LEU A 387 3.19 -14.56 25.82
C LEU A 387 3.28 -14.16 24.33
N VAL A 388 3.96 -13.05 24.02
CA VAL A 388 4.22 -12.63 22.64
C VAL A 388 5.20 -13.59 21.95
N ALA A 389 6.33 -13.91 22.58
CA ALA A 389 7.35 -14.81 22.03
C ALA A 389 6.74 -16.18 21.66
N ASN A 390 5.94 -16.76 22.57
CA ASN A 390 5.31 -18.06 22.38
C ASN A 390 4.19 -18.07 21.33
N ARG A 391 3.50 -16.94 21.12
CA ARG A 391 2.53 -16.77 20.03
C ARG A 391 3.19 -16.82 18.66
N ASP A 392 4.38 -16.23 18.54
CA ASP A 392 5.05 -15.97 17.27
C ASP A 392 6.06 -17.06 16.88
N ALA A 393 6.61 -17.80 17.86
CA ALA A 393 7.51 -18.95 17.65
C ALA A 393 6.90 -20.11 16.83
N ASN A 394 5.57 -20.20 16.75
CA ASN A 394 4.83 -21.39 16.30
C ASN A 394 4.12 -21.24 14.92
N LYS A 395 4.54 -20.31 14.03
CA LYS A 395 3.82 -20.07 12.76
C LYS A 395 4.68 -19.93 11.51
N SER A 396 4.29 -20.67 10.48
CA SER A 396 4.60 -20.33 9.09
C SER A 396 3.60 -19.28 8.54
N ILE A 397 3.99 -18.53 7.50
CA ILE A 397 3.11 -17.56 6.79
C ILE A 397 1.75 -18.18 6.40
N SER A 398 1.71 -19.49 6.12
CA SER A 398 0.50 -20.20 5.72
C SER A 398 -0.56 -20.37 6.83
N GLU A 399 -0.20 -20.11 8.09
CA GLU A 399 -1.06 -20.32 9.27
C GLU A 399 -1.49 -19.01 9.95
N VAL A 400 -0.75 -17.91 9.75
CA VAL A 400 -1.07 -16.57 10.29
C VAL A 400 -2.46 -16.12 9.86
N SER A 401 -2.84 -16.36 8.60
CA SER A 401 -4.13 -15.95 8.02
C SER A 401 -5.38 -16.73 8.50
N LYS A 402 -5.23 -17.73 9.38
CA LYS A 402 -6.30 -18.73 9.62
C LYS A 402 -6.86 -18.85 11.04
N LYS A 403 -6.34 -18.14 12.04
CA LYS A 403 -6.84 -18.27 13.44
C LYS A 403 -6.92 -16.93 14.17
N ARG A 404 -8.12 -16.64 14.68
CA ARG A 404 -8.38 -15.61 15.70
C ARG A 404 -7.64 -15.95 16.99
N GLY A 405 -6.83 -15.01 17.46
CA GLY A 405 -6.24 -14.96 18.78
C GLY A 405 -5.19 -16.03 19.06
N TRP A 406 -4.37 -15.74 20.08
CA TRP A 406 -3.68 -16.76 20.86
C TRP A 406 -4.64 -17.78 21.49
N TRP A 407 -5.94 -17.45 21.59
CA TRP A 407 -6.98 -18.32 22.13
C TRP A 407 -8.32 -18.21 21.40
N THR A 408 -8.92 -19.34 21.01
CA THR A 408 -10.36 -19.48 20.73
C THR A 408 -10.82 -20.86 21.20
N PRO A 409 -11.50 -21.00 22.35
CA PRO A 409 -11.97 -22.28 22.85
C PRO A 409 -13.20 -22.77 22.07
N SER A 410 -13.38 -24.09 22.02
CA SER A 410 -14.52 -24.72 21.34
C SER A 410 -15.82 -24.53 22.13
N LEU A 411 -16.68 -23.63 21.64
CA LEU A 411 -18.15 -23.65 21.69
C LEU A 411 -18.82 -24.11 23.00
N PHE A 412 -19.16 -23.17 23.89
CA PHE A 412 -20.57 -22.89 24.27
C PHE A 412 -20.70 -21.64 25.16
N VAL A 413 -19.75 -21.42 26.07
CA VAL A 413 -19.81 -20.32 27.07
C VAL A 413 -19.51 -18.93 26.45
N VAL A 414 -18.73 -18.89 25.38
CA VAL A 414 -18.22 -17.66 24.74
C VAL A 414 -19.33 -16.81 24.11
N GLY A 415 -20.46 -17.40 23.68
CA GLY A 415 -21.45 -16.73 22.83
C GLY A 415 -22.06 -15.45 23.41
N ILE A 416 -22.22 -15.37 24.73
CA ILE A 416 -22.80 -14.18 25.40
C ILE A 416 -21.72 -13.12 25.69
N ALA A 417 -20.54 -13.53 26.14
CA ALA A 417 -19.44 -12.61 26.45
C ALA A 417 -18.86 -11.96 25.18
N SER A 418 -18.61 -12.75 24.13
CA SER A 418 -18.10 -12.20 22.86
C SER A 418 -19.15 -11.36 22.14
N ALA A 419 -20.45 -11.71 22.23
CA ALA A 419 -21.52 -10.87 21.70
C ALA A 419 -21.64 -9.53 22.46
N LYS A 420 -21.43 -9.52 23.79
CA LYS A 420 -21.39 -8.27 24.58
C LYS A 420 -20.27 -7.34 24.09
N PHE A 421 -19.03 -7.82 24.02
CA PHE A 421 -17.90 -7.01 23.58
C PHE A 421 -18.02 -6.60 22.09
N PHE A 422 -18.50 -7.51 21.23
CA PHE A 422 -18.76 -7.19 19.82
C PHE A 422 -19.84 -6.10 19.66
N LEU A 423 -20.94 -6.17 20.41
CA LEU A 423 -21.99 -5.15 20.40
C LEU A 423 -21.48 -3.82 20.96
N GLN A 424 -20.70 -3.83 22.05
CA GLN A 424 -20.07 -2.64 22.61
C GLN A 424 -19.07 -1.99 21.63
N HIS A 425 -18.30 -2.80 20.90
CA HIS A 425 -17.39 -2.34 19.85
C HIS A 425 -18.14 -1.66 18.69
N VAL A 426 -19.21 -2.28 18.16
CA VAL A 426 -20.03 -1.69 17.09
C VAL A 426 -20.70 -0.38 17.54
N LEU A 427 -21.15 -0.29 18.80
CA LEU A 427 -21.75 0.93 19.37
C LEU A 427 -20.73 2.07 19.62
N ARG A 428 -19.43 1.83 19.47
CA ARG A 428 -18.35 2.81 19.71
C ARG A 428 -17.74 3.40 18.42
N GLN A 429 -18.28 3.11 17.23
CA GLN A 429 -17.78 3.63 15.95
C GLN A 429 -17.71 5.18 15.90
N ASN A 430 -16.62 5.72 15.33
CA ASN A 430 -16.23 7.15 15.41
C ASN A 430 -17.00 8.09 14.46
N THR A 431 -18.34 7.95 14.42
CA THR A 431 -19.24 8.99 13.91
C THR A 431 -19.03 10.30 14.67
N LEU A 432 -19.34 11.46 14.06
CA LEU A 432 -19.19 12.81 14.64
C LEU A 432 -19.50 12.89 16.15
N THR A 433 -20.76 12.60 16.52
CA THR A 433 -21.22 12.68 17.92
C THR A 433 -20.55 11.66 18.84
N GLN A 434 -20.09 10.52 18.30
CA GLN A 434 -19.51 9.44 19.09
C GLN A 434 -17.99 9.60 19.28
N ALA A 435 -17.27 10.16 18.31
CA ALA A 435 -15.85 10.48 18.41
C ALA A 435 -15.59 11.41 19.61
N ARG A 436 -16.34 12.53 19.71
CA ARG A 436 -16.27 13.45 20.84
C ARG A 436 -16.54 12.77 22.19
N ARG A 437 -17.50 11.84 22.25
CA ARG A 437 -17.83 11.05 23.46
C ARG A 437 -16.78 10.01 23.83
N ASN A 438 -16.05 9.48 22.84
CA ASN A 438 -14.97 8.53 23.05
C ASN A 438 -13.74 9.27 23.62
N ILE A 439 -13.39 10.42 23.04
CA ILE A 439 -12.29 11.28 23.47
C ILE A 439 -12.53 11.85 24.88
N SER A 440 -13.71 12.46 25.13
CA SER A 440 -14.03 13.06 26.43
C SER A 440 -13.92 12.06 27.61
N ARG A 441 -14.24 10.79 27.38
CA ARG A 441 -14.16 9.73 28.41
C ARG A 441 -12.75 9.43 28.91
N HIS A 442 -11.72 9.69 28.11
CA HIS A 442 -10.33 9.47 28.49
C HIS A 442 -9.66 10.77 28.91
N TYR A 443 -9.79 11.84 28.11
CA TYR A 443 -9.04 13.07 28.31
C TYR A 443 -9.64 14.02 29.35
N ASP A 444 -10.95 13.95 29.62
CA ASP A 444 -11.60 14.81 30.62
C ASP A 444 -11.60 14.17 32.04
N LEU A 445 -10.66 13.24 32.33
CA LEU A 445 -10.50 12.63 33.66
C LEU A 445 -10.07 13.65 34.72
N SER A 446 -8.91 14.28 34.54
CA SER A 446 -8.43 15.46 35.28
C SER A 446 -7.03 15.86 34.81
N ASN A 447 -6.78 17.15 34.61
CA ASN A 447 -5.44 17.68 34.31
C ASN A 447 -4.45 17.44 35.44
N GLU A 448 -4.93 17.50 36.69
CA GLU A 448 -4.12 17.22 37.87
C GLU A 448 -3.67 15.76 37.87
N PHE A 449 -4.57 14.82 37.54
CA PHE A 449 -4.24 13.40 37.40
C PHE A 449 -3.16 13.15 36.32
N PHE A 450 -3.33 13.70 35.12
CA PHE A 450 -2.34 13.57 34.04
C PHE A 450 -0.97 14.16 34.42
N SER A 451 -0.95 15.29 35.14
CA SER A 451 0.31 15.95 35.55
C SER A 451 1.20 15.08 36.46
N LEU A 452 0.60 14.16 37.22
CA LEU A 452 1.32 13.26 38.14
C LEU A 452 2.26 12.28 37.43
N PHE A 453 2.05 11.99 36.14
CA PHE A 453 2.91 11.09 35.39
C PHE A 453 3.49 11.66 34.09
N LEU A 454 2.84 12.66 33.48
CA LEU A 454 3.36 13.37 32.30
C LEU A 454 4.40 14.46 32.64
N LYS A 455 4.49 14.87 33.91
CA LYS A 455 5.31 16.00 34.38
C LYS A 455 4.97 17.32 33.64
N GLU A 456 5.93 18.23 33.58
CA GLU A 456 5.79 19.63 33.13
C GLU A 456 5.35 19.75 31.67
N THR A 457 5.92 18.93 30.78
CA THR A 457 5.59 18.99 29.35
C THR A 457 4.15 18.60 29.02
N MET A 458 3.45 17.90 29.92
CA MET A 458 2.09 17.39 29.67
C MET A 458 1.97 16.71 28.29
N ALA A 459 2.97 15.94 27.88
CA ALA A 459 2.98 15.32 26.56
C ALA A 459 2.58 13.84 26.66
N TYR A 460 1.30 13.53 26.37
CA TYR A 460 0.79 12.14 26.35
C TYR A 460 0.99 11.50 24.97
N SER A 461 2.26 11.46 24.55
CA SER A 461 2.75 10.92 23.28
C SER A 461 4.18 10.38 23.48
N THR A 462 4.74 9.65 22.52
CA THR A 462 6.17 9.24 22.58
C THR A 462 7.10 10.43 22.83
N ALA A 463 8.21 10.19 23.53
CA ALA A 463 9.36 11.09 23.61
C ALA A 463 10.50 10.57 22.69
N ILE A 464 11.55 11.34 22.42
CA ILE A 464 12.74 10.87 21.69
C ILE A 464 13.96 10.91 22.62
N PHE A 465 14.41 9.73 23.06
CA PHE A 465 15.51 9.55 24.01
C PHE A 465 16.87 9.44 23.31
N LYS A 466 17.93 9.95 23.94
CA LYS A 466 19.34 9.72 23.56
C LYS A 466 20.00 8.59 24.38
N THR A 467 19.48 8.33 25.57
CA THR A 467 19.97 7.32 26.53
C THR A 467 18.80 6.85 27.40
N GLU A 468 18.94 5.70 28.06
CA GLU A 468 17.88 5.09 28.89
C GLU A 468 17.49 5.94 30.10
N ASP A 469 18.48 6.49 30.80
CA ASP A 469 18.29 7.27 32.03
C ASP A 469 17.96 8.76 31.80
N GLU A 470 17.61 9.15 30.57
CA GLU A 470 17.33 10.56 30.26
C GLU A 470 15.97 11.03 30.80
N ASP A 471 15.89 12.26 31.33
CA ASP A 471 14.61 12.78 31.82
C ASP A 471 13.58 12.93 30.70
N LEU A 472 12.35 12.50 31.02
CA LEU A 472 11.20 12.52 30.13
C LEU A 472 10.94 13.90 29.50
N ASN A 473 11.09 15.02 30.23
CA ASN A 473 10.83 16.34 29.65
C ASN A 473 11.87 16.70 28.58
N THR A 474 13.15 16.37 28.82
CA THR A 474 14.23 16.56 27.84
C THR A 474 13.98 15.75 26.56
N ALA A 475 13.55 14.50 26.70
CA ALA A 475 13.20 13.64 25.58
C ALA A 475 11.92 14.12 24.83
N GLN A 476 10.94 14.69 25.53
CA GLN A 476 9.73 15.27 24.93
C GLN A 476 10.02 16.57 24.17
N LEU A 477 10.82 17.48 24.73
CA LEU A 477 11.24 18.70 24.06
C LEU A 477 12.06 18.38 22.80
N ARG A 478 12.89 17.33 22.83
CA ARG A 478 13.58 16.83 21.62
C ARG A 478 12.61 16.34 20.56
N LYS A 479 11.57 15.59 20.93
CA LYS A 479 10.51 15.16 20.00
C LYS A 479 9.84 16.36 19.33
N ILE A 480 9.58 17.42 20.09
CA ILE A 480 9.01 18.68 19.59
C ILE A 480 9.96 19.36 18.60
N SER A 481 11.24 19.57 18.93
CA SER A 481 12.21 20.16 18.00
C SER A 481 12.40 19.32 16.73
N ALA A 482 12.41 17.99 16.83
CA ALA A 482 12.46 17.11 15.67
C ALA A 482 11.22 17.24 14.76
N LEU A 483 10.03 17.44 15.32
CA LEU A 483 8.82 17.73 14.53
C LEU A 483 8.89 19.10 13.84
N ILE A 484 9.39 20.13 14.53
CA ILE A 484 9.62 21.48 13.98
C ILE A 484 10.60 21.43 12.80
N GLU A 485 11.69 20.68 12.95
CA GLU A 485 12.71 20.45 11.91
C GLU A 485 12.14 19.69 10.70
N LYS A 486 11.46 18.55 10.93
CA LYS A 486 10.82 17.74 9.88
C LYS A 486 9.75 18.51 9.10
N ALA A 487 8.98 19.35 9.77
CA ALA A 487 7.98 20.23 9.15
C ALA A 487 8.58 21.51 8.54
N ARG A 488 9.88 21.78 8.75
CA ARG A 488 10.60 22.97 8.26
C ARG A 488 9.89 24.29 8.62
N ILE A 489 9.43 24.39 9.86
CA ILE A 489 8.66 25.53 10.36
C ILE A 489 9.56 26.76 10.44
N ASP A 490 9.06 27.91 9.97
CA ASP A 490 9.73 29.20 10.08
C ASP A 490 8.69 30.31 10.34
N LYS A 491 9.18 31.54 10.52
CA LYS A 491 8.35 32.71 10.85
C LYS A 491 7.25 33.05 9.84
N LYS A 492 7.39 32.68 8.55
CA LYS A 492 6.40 33.01 7.51
C LYS A 492 5.31 31.94 7.37
N HIS A 493 5.49 30.77 7.98
CA HIS A 493 4.52 29.67 7.90
C HIS A 493 3.34 29.89 8.87
N GLU A 494 2.15 29.49 8.42
CA GLU A 494 0.96 29.33 9.29
C GLU A 494 0.79 27.83 9.54
N ILE A 495 0.94 27.43 10.80
CA ILE A 495 0.92 26.03 11.23
C ILE A 495 -0.48 25.67 11.69
N LEU A 496 -0.86 24.43 11.40
CA LEU A 496 -2.03 23.80 11.98
C LEU A 496 -1.62 22.47 12.63
N GLU A 497 -1.83 22.36 13.94
CA GLU A 497 -1.83 21.08 14.64
C GLU A 497 -3.25 20.60 14.85
N ILE A 498 -3.42 19.29 14.81
CA ILE A 498 -4.70 18.65 14.97
C ILE A 498 -4.67 17.62 16.10
N GLY A 499 -5.38 17.91 17.19
CA GLY A 499 -5.18 17.27 18.49
C GLY A 499 -3.99 17.86 19.23
N PHE A 500 -4.02 19.17 19.54
CA PHE A 500 -2.88 19.85 20.21
C PHE A 500 -2.64 19.43 21.67
N GLY A 501 -3.46 18.54 22.21
CA GLY A 501 -3.34 18.05 23.58
C GLY A 501 -3.34 19.20 24.59
N TRP A 502 -2.32 19.23 25.44
CA TRP A 502 -2.17 20.26 26.48
C TRP A 502 -1.39 21.52 26.00
N GLY A 503 -1.16 21.67 24.69
CA GLY A 503 -0.68 22.92 24.05
C GLY A 503 0.84 23.11 23.92
N THR A 504 1.64 22.15 24.39
CA THR A 504 3.10 22.29 24.48
C THR A 504 3.79 22.43 23.11
N PHE A 505 3.34 21.71 22.08
CA PHE A 505 3.89 21.87 20.73
C PHE A 505 3.59 23.26 20.14
N ALA A 506 2.38 23.79 20.36
CA ALA A 506 2.00 25.15 19.94
C ALA A 506 2.93 26.21 20.51
N ILE A 507 3.16 26.15 21.83
CA ILE A 507 4.00 27.09 22.57
C ILE A 507 5.45 27.02 22.06
N GLU A 508 6.01 25.83 21.93
CA GLU A 508 7.41 25.67 21.52
C GLU A 508 7.65 25.97 20.03
N ALA A 509 6.72 25.60 19.13
CA ALA A 509 6.81 25.96 17.71
C ALA A 509 6.83 27.48 17.51
N VAL A 510 5.95 28.21 18.21
CA VAL A 510 5.90 29.68 18.12
C VAL A 510 7.10 30.33 18.82
N LYS A 511 7.55 29.84 19.99
CA LYS A 511 8.78 30.36 20.64
C LYS A 511 10.01 30.21 19.76
N GLN A 512 10.20 29.03 19.16
CA GLN A 512 11.43 28.69 18.44
C GLN A 512 11.48 29.35 17.04
N THR A 513 10.32 29.61 16.41
CA THR A 513 10.28 30.07 15.00
C THR A 513 9.58 31.40 14.78
N GLY A 514 8.73 31.85 15.70
CA GLY A 514 7.84 33.01 15.52
C GLY A 514 6.72 32.81 14.49
N CYS A 515 6.42 31.57 14.13
CA CYS A 515 5.32 31.24 13.20
C CYS A 515 3.93 31.63 13.77
N LYS A 516 2.92 31.64 12.91
CA LYS A 516 1.52 31.67 13.35
C LYS A 516 1.01 30.25 13.53
N TYR A 517 0.07 30.09 14.44
CA TYR A 517 -0.39 28.77 14.82
C TYR A 517 -1.91 28.71 15.01
N THR A 518 -2.54 27.68 14.47
CA THR A 518 -3.88 27.22 14.87
C THR A 518 -3.79 25.81 15.43
N GLY A 519 -4.44 25.56 16.57
CA GLY A 519 -4.59 24.22 17.14
C GLY A 519 -6.07 23.86 17.25
N LEU A 520 -6.42 22.61 16.93
CA LEU A 520 -7.76 22.06 17.18
C LEU A 520 -7.76 20.96 18.25
N THR A 521 -8.82 20.92 19.06
CA THR A 521 -9.11 19.84 20.02
C THR A 521 -10.60 19.52 20.09
N LEU A 522 -10.94 18.33 20.59
CA LEU A 522 -12.29 17.92 20.99
C LEU A 522 -12.48 17.87 22.52
N SER A 523 -11.43 17.99 23.33
CA SER A 523 -11.52 18.05 24.80
C SER A 523 -11.64 19.49 25.30
N VAL A 524 -12.60 19.72 26.18
CA VAL A 524 -12.84 21.02 26.81
C VAL A 524 -11.73 21.35 27.81
N GLU A 525 -11.22 20.34 28.52
CA GLU A 525 -10.11 20.53 29.46
C GLU A 525 -8.81 20.86 28.70
N GLN A 526 -8.59 20.25 27.52
CA GLN A 526 -7.42 20.52 26.68
C GLN A 526 -7.35 21.99 26.25
N LEU A 527 -8.47 22.52 25.77
CA LEU A 527 -8.56 23.95 25.44
C LEU A 527 -8.22 24.82 26.65
N LYS A 528 -8.88 24.61 27.81
CA LYS A 528 -8.68 25.44 29.02
C LYS A 528 -7.21 25.48 29.48
N TYR A 529 -6.56 24.32 29.56
CA TYR A 529 -5.18 24.23 30.04
C TYR A 529 -4.21 24.88 29.05
N ALA A 530 -4.38 24.61 27.75
CA ALA A 530 -3.55 25.19 26.72
C ALA A 530 -3.73 26.71 26.61
N GLU A 531 -4.95 27.24 26.70
CA GLU A 531 -5.22 28.69 26.74
C GLU A 531 -4.51 29.36 27.93
N MET A 532 -4.58 28.74 29.12
CA MET A 532 -3.85 29.20 30.31
C MET A 532 -2.34 29.24 30.06
N LYS A 533 -1.75 28.17 29.52
CA LYS A 533 -0.30 28.08 29.25
C LYS A 533 0.17 29.00 28.14
N VAL A 534 -0.63 29.21 27.08
CA VAL A 534 -0.36 30.18 26.02
C VAL A 534 -0.35 31.60 26.56
N LYS A 535 -1.28 31.93 27.47
CA LYS A 535 -1.33 33.23 28.14
C LYS A 535 -0.17 33.44 29.12
N GLU A 536 0.20 32.42 29.89
CA GLU A 536 1.40 32.45 30.76
C GLU A 536 2.68 32.68 29.95
N ALA A 537 2.76 32.11 28.74
CA ALA A 537 3.88 32.31 27.81
C ALA A 537 3.82 33.66 27.04
N GLY A 538 2.71 34.40 27.10
CA GLY A 538 2.51 35.67 26.39
C GLY A 538 2.33 35.52 24.86
N LEU A 539 1.89 34.37 24.37
CA LEU A 539 1.87 34.01 22.95
C LEU A 539 0.48 34.09 22.27
N GLN A 540 -0.53 34.62 22.97
CA GLN A 540 -1.92 34.71 22.52
C GLN A 540 -2.12 35.37 21.14
N ASP A 541 -1.22 36.28 20.74
CA ASP A 541 -1.33 37.00 19.46
C ASP A 541 -0.90 36.15 18.24
N ASN A 542 -0.16 35.06 18.48
CA ASN A 542 0.33 34.15 17.44
C ASN A 542 -0.30 32.74 17.51
N ILE A 543 -0.90 32.35 18.64
CA ILE A 543 -1.52 31.04 18.85
C ILE A 543 -3.04 31.16 19.00
N ARG A 544 -3.78 30.56 18.07
CA ARG A 544 -5.24 30.39 18.12
C ARG A 544 -5.60 28.94 18.44
N LEU A 545 -6.34 28.70 19.52
CA LEU A 545 -6.83 27.37 19.87
C LEU A 545 -8.35 27.30 19.67
N LEU A 546 -8.86 26.16 19.19
CA LEU A 546 -10.28 25.98 18.87
C LEU A 546 -10.78 24.60 19.37
N LEU A 547 -11.89 24.61 20.11
CA LEU A 547 -12.67 23.40 20.40
C LEU A 547 -13.58 23.10 19.19
N CYS A 548 -13.14 22.23 18.29
CA CYS A 548 -13.80 22.02 17.01
C CYS A 548 -13.53 20.61 16.47
N ASP A 549 -14.59 19.89 16.08
CA ASP A 549 -14.43 18.77 15.14
C ASP A 549 -14.01 19.39 13.81
N TYR A 550 -12.86 18.98 13.30
CA TYR A 550 -13.15 17.90 12.38
C TYR A 550 -13.81 18.33 11.11
N ARG A 551 -14.74 17.47 10.74
CA ARG A 551 -15.43 17.45 9.45
C ARG A 551 -16.35 18.67 9.33
N GLU A 552 -16.49 19.48 10.39
CA GLU A 552 -17.37 20.64 10.51
C GLU A 552 -16.70 21.97 10.12
N LEU A 553 -15.37 22.03 10.02
CA LEU A 553 -14.70 23.20 9.45
C LEU A 553 -15.05 23.36 7.96
N PRO A 554 -15.07 24.59 7.41
CA PRO A 554 -15.28 24.83 5.97
C PRO A 554 -14.28 24.12 5.03
N LYS A 555 -13.24 23.48 5.59
CA LYS A 555 -12.25 22.62 4.91
C LYS A 555 -11.81 21.35 5.69
N GLY A 556 -12.39 21.03 6.87
CA GLY A 556 -12.08 19.82 7.68
C GLY A 556 -10.71 19.76 8.41
N TYR A 557 -10.54 19.14 9.61
CA TYR A 557 -9.24 18.82 10.35
C TYR A 557 -9.23 17.96 11.69
N ASN A 558 -8.89 16.64 11.77
CA ASN A 558 -9.07 15.81 13.05
C ASN A 558 -7.88 15.60 13.98
N GLU A 559 -8.17 15.47 15.28
CA GLU A 559 -7.29 14.80 16.25
C GLU A 559 -6.85 13.40 15.79
N MET A 560 -5.63 13.01 16.23
CA MET A 560 -5.07 11.65 16.35
C MET A 560 -5.72 10.57 15.46
N ILE A 561 -4.98 10.13 14.43
CA ILE A 561 -5.48 9.22 13.39
C ILE A 561 -5.94 7.85 13.91
N GLU A 562 -5.46 7.43 15.08
CA GLU A 562 -5.89 6.25 15.83
C GLU A 562 -7.38 6.32 16.25
N HIS A 563 -7.94 7.52 16.36
CA HIS A 563 -9.36 7.78 16.65
C HIS A 563 -10.21 8.09 15.41
N VAL A 564 -9.60 8.16 14.22
CA VAL A 564 -10.35 8.32 12.95
C VAL A 564 -11.12 7.04 12.61
N GLY A 565 -10.50 5.87 12.77
CA GLY A 565 -11.09 4.57 12.40
C GLY A 565 -10.83 4.17 10.95
N HIS A 566 -10.88 2.87 10.67
CA HIS A 566 -10.48 2.26 9.40
C HIS A 566 -11.21 2.85 8.17
N GLU A 567 -12.49 3.17 8.34
CA GLU A 567 -13.42 3.58 7.30
C GLU A 567 -13.23 5.04 6.82
N TYR A 568 -12.53 5.88 7.61
CA TYR A 568 -12.48 7.34 7.40
C TYR A 568 -11.07 7.88 7.09
N MET A 569 -10.09 6.99 6.83
CA MET A 569 -8.70 7.39 6.58
C MET A 569 -8.52 8.10 5.23
N GLU A 570 -9.28 7.73 4.20
CA GLU A 570 -9.33 8.48 2.93
C GLU A 570 -9.90 9.89 3.14
N ASP A 571 -10.98 10.03 3.91
CA ASP A 571 -11.57 11.34 4.21
C ASP A 571 -10.57 12.23 4.97
N TYR A 572 -9.84 11.66 5.94
CA TYR A 572 -8.75 12.33 6.65
C TYR A 572 -7.67 12.87 5.70
N PHE A 573 -7.17 12.05 4.77
CA PHE A 573 -6.15 12.50 3.81
C PHE A 573 -6.68 13.50 2.77
N SER A 574 -7.94 13.37 2.33
CA SER A 574 -8.60 14.36 1.45
C SER A 574 -8.70 15.73 2.13
N ILE A 575 -9.03 15.71 3.43
CA ILE A 575 -9.11 16.90 4.27
C ILE A 575 -7.72 17.56 4.41
N CYS A 576 -6.69 16.80 4.80
CA CYS A 576 -5.32 17.31 4.90
C CYS A 576 -4.78 17.88 3.58
N GLU A 577 -5.09 17.26 2.43
CA GLU A 577 -4.76 17.78 1.10
C GLU A 577 -5.47 19.12 0.78
N SER A 578 -6.73 19.29 1.18
CA SER A 578 -7.53 20.49 0.89
C SER A 578 -7.10 21.74 1.69
N ALA A 579 -6.46 21.48 2.81
CA ALA A 579 -6.00 22.43 3.79
C ALA A 579 -4.60 22.98 3.52
N LEU A 580 -3.69 22.08 3.14
CA LEU A 580 -2.27 22.36 3.02
C LEU A 580 -2.04 23.43 1.94
N ALA A 581 -1.29 24.49 2.25
CA ALA A 581 -0.80 25.46 1.25
C ALA A 581 -0.11 24.72 0.10
N GLU A 582 -0.08 25.25 -1.14
CA GLU A 582 0.38 24.47 -2.32
C GLU A 582 1.79 23.90 -2.12
N ASP A 583 2.65 24.64 -1.41
CA ASP A 583 4.01 24.32 -0.97
C ASP A 583 4.14 23.84 0.50
N GLY A 584 3.05 23.50 1.18
CA GLY A 584 3.11 22.99 2.56
C GLY A 584 3.65 21.55 2.68
N LEU A 585 4.03 21.19 3.91
CA LEU A 585 4.37 19.82 4.34
C LEU A 585 3.36 19.33 5.38
N LEU A 586 3.00 18.05 5.32
CA LEU A 586 2.25 17.37 6.37
C LEU A 586 3.20 16.45 7.12
N VAL A 587 3.28 16.60 8.44
CA VAL A 587 3.96 15.64 9.32
C VAL A 587 2.90 14.94 10.16
N LEU A 588 2.86 13.62 10.08
CA LEU A 588 1.90 12.77 10.80
C LEU A 588 2.65 11.83 11.73
N GLN A 589 2.30 11.82 13.01
CA GLN A 589 2.73 10.78 13.95
C GLN A 589 1.56 9.84 14.26
N PHE A 590 1.80 8.53 14.36
CA PHE A 590 0.78 7.56 14.75
C PHE A 590 1.34 6.24 15.30
N ILE A 591 0.69 5.76 16.37
CA ILE A 591 0.86 4.38 16.83
C ILE A 591 0.26 3.44 15.79
N SER A 592 0.99 2.36 15.50
CA SER A 592 0.66 1.40 14.46
C SER A 592 0.68 -0.04 14.97
N ILE A 593 -0.03 -0.90 14.25
CA ILE A 593 0.09 -2.35 14.38
C ILE A 593 0.70 -2.94 13.09
N PRO A 594 1.58 -3.97 13.18
CA PRO A 594 2.12 -4.66 12.00
C PRO A 594 1.01 -5.13 11.04
N ASP A 595 1.26 -4.99 9.74
CA ASP A 595 0.25 -5.20 8.70
C ASP A 595 -0.39 -6.59 8.73
N GLU A 596 0.39 -7.64 9.02
CA GLU A 596 -0.11 -9.02 9.16
C GLU A 596 -1.16 -9.21 10.27
N ARG A 597 -1.18 -8.32 11.27
CA ARG A 597 -2.10 -8.35 12.42
C ARG A 597 -3.22 -7.30 12.32
N TYR A 598 -3.10 -6.32 11.43
CA TYR A 598 -4.06 -5.22 11.29
C TYR A 598 -5.50 -5.68 11.01
N ASP A 599 -5.65 -6.64 10.10
CA ASP A 599 -6.95 -7.10 9.62
C ASP A 599 -7.70 -8.00 10.64
N GLU A 600 -6.96 -8.57 11.60
CA GLU A 600 -7.51 -9.21 12.80
C GLU A 600 -7.85 -8.16 13.86
N TYR A 601 -6.86 -7.34 14.25
CA TYR A 601 -6.98 -6.33 15.32
C TYR A 601 -8.16 -5.38 15.10
N ARG A 602 -8.37 -4.88 13.89
CA ARG A 602 -9.51 -3.97 13.61
C ARG A 602 -10.88 -4.63 13.75
N ARG A 603 -10.95 -5.98 13.81
CA ARG A 603 -12.19 -6.77 13.93
C ARG A 603 -12.39 -7.38 15.32
N SER A 604 -11.45 -7.20 16.25
CA SER A 604 -11.54 -7.64 17.64
C SER A 604 -11.73 -6.45 18.60
N SER A 605 -12.31 -6.73 19.77
CA SER A 605 -12.13 -5.88 20.96
C SER A 605 -11.02 -6.49 21.81
N ASP A 606 -10.26 -5.65 22.49
CA ASP A 606 -9.12 -5.99 23.33
C ASP A 606 -9.13 -5.13 24.60
N PHE A 607 -8.16 -5.34 25.48
CA PHE A 607 -8.01 -4.57 26.73
C PHE A 607 -8.02 -3.05 26.47
N ILE A 608 -7.31 -2.59 25.43
CA ILE A 608 -7.20 -1.17 25.11
C ILE A 608 -8.56 -0.58 24.72
N LYS A 609 -9.31 -1.21 23.80
CA LYS A 609 -10.61 -0.72 23.33
C LYS A 609 -11.73 -0.82 24.37
N GLU A 610 -11.57 -1.65 25.40
CA GLU A 610 -12.54 -1.79 26.48
C GLU A 610 -12.25 -0.89 27.68
N TYR A 611 -10.99 -0.78 28.10
CA TYR A 611 -10.62 -0.10 29.35
C TYR A 611 -9.99 1.29 29.16
N ILE A 612 -9.26 1.55 28.07
CA ILE A 612 -8.40 2.74 27.95
C ILE A 612 -8.88 3.70 26.84
N PHE A 613 -8.98 3.22 25.60
CA PHE A 613 -9.34 4.00 24.41
C PHE A 613 -10.55 3.41 23.67
N PRO A 614 -11.79 3.59 24.19
CA PRO A 614 -13.02 3.18 23.52
C PRO A 614 -13.11 3.73 22.08
N GLY A 615 -13.27 2.84 21.10
CA GLY A 615 -13.35 3.21 19.68
C GLY A 615 -12.00 3.47 19.00
N GLY A 616 -10.88 3.31 19.70
CA GLY A 616 -9.54 3.36 19.10
C GLY A 616 -9.32 2.26 18.06
N CYS A 617 -8.61 2.60 16.97
CA CYS A 617 -8.26 1.71 15.88
C CYS A 617 -6.89 2.10 15.30
N LEU A 618 -5.82 1.56 15.88
CA LEU A 618 -4.46 1.68 15.36
C LEU A 618 -4.40 1.29 13.87
N PRO A 619 -3.91 2.15 12.96
CA PRO A 619 -3.65 1.80 11.57
C PRO A 619 -2.43 0.88 11.43
N SER A 620 -2.18 0.43 10.20
CA SER A 620 -0.88 -0.10 9.76
C SER A 620 -0.25 0.84 8.73
N LEU A 621 1.07 0.72 8.49
CA LEU A 621 1.75 1.62 7.56
C LEU A 621 1.22 1.47 6.13
N SER A 622 0.97 0.23 5.64
CA SER A 622 0.39 0.05 4.31
C SER A 622 -1.03 0.62 4.20
N ARG A 623 -1.81 0.63 5.28
CA ARG A 623 -3.12 1.27 5.32
C ARG A 623 -3.02 2.79 5.18
N ILE A 624 -2.05 3.42 5.85
CA ILE A 624 -1.79 4.86 5.76
C ILE A 624 -1.32 5.26 4.36
N THR A 625 -0.31 4.57 3.80
CA THR A 625 0.21 4.91 2.47
C THR A 625 -0.82 4.65 1.37
N SER A 626 -1.67 3.62 1.51
CA SER A 626 -2.78 3.39 0.57
C SER A 626 -3.90 4.44 0.67
N ALA A 627 -4.35 4.81 1.88
CA ALA A 627 -5.33 5.88 2.07
C ALA A 627 -4.83 7.21 1.46
N MET A 628 -3.59 7.59 1.77
CA MET A 628 -2.92 8.76 1.20
C MET A 628 -2.93 8.73 -0.33
N SER A 629 -2.52 7.61 -0.95
CA SER A 629 -2.40 7.49 -2.40
C SER A 629 -3.74 7.54 -3.15
N VAL A 630 -4.83 7.12 -2.52
CA VAL A 630 -6.19 7.15 -3.06
C VAL A 630 -6.82 8.54 -2.93
N ALA A 631 -6.59 9.20 -1.80
CA ALA A 631 -7.35 10.37 -1.38
C ALA A 631 -6.66 11.74 -1.62
N SER A 632 -5.36 11.76 -1.90
CA SER A 632 -4.57 13.00 -1.96
C SER A 632 -3.62 13.04 -3.16
N ARG A 633 -2.93 14.19 -3.32
CA ARG A 633 -1.76 14.30 -4.22
C ARG A 633 -0.46 14.00 -3.51
N LEU A 634 -0.49 13.71 -2.20
CA LEU A 634 0.71 13.62 -1.38
C LEU A 634 1.62 12.45 -1.79
N SER A 635 2.90 12.63 -1.52
CA SER A 635 3.97 11.64 -1.63
C SER A 635 4.78 11.65 -0.35
N VAL A 636 5.27 10.47 0.06
CA VAL A 636 6.08 10.31 1.27
C VAL A 636 7.51 10.77 0.98
N GLU A 637 8.06 11.62 1.82
CA GLU A 637 9.48 12.03 1.75
C GLU A 637 10.33 11.28 2.77
N HIS A 638 9.76 11.00 3.94
CA HIS A 638 10.46 10.37 5.07
C HIS A 638 9.50 9.54 5.94
N VAL A 639 9.95 8.39 6.45
CA VAL A 639 9.29 7.58 7.49
C VAL A 639 10.34 7.17 8.52
N GLU A 640 9.99 7.21 9.80
CA GLU A 640 10.83 6.68 10.89
C GLU A 640 9.94 6.01 11.95
N ASN A 641 10.34 4.84 12.43
CA ASN A 641 9.71 4.12 13.53
C ASN A 641 10.34 4.49 14.88
N LEU A 642 9.57 5.13 15.75
CA LEU A 642 9.91 5.53 17.11
C LEU A 642 9.40 4.54 18.19
N GLY A 643 8.91 3.35 17.80
CA GLY A 643 8.32 2.38 18.74
C GLY A 643 9.23 2.05 19.92
N SER A 644 10.54 1.91 19.69
CA SER A 644 11.55 1.71 20.73
C SER A 644 11.57 2.82 21.80
N HIS A 645 11.36 4.09 21.41
CA HIS A 645 11.28 5.21 22.34
C HIS A 645 9.94 5.26 23.10
N TYR A 646 8.86 4.72 22.53
CA TYR A 646 7.57 4.64 23.20
C TYR A 646 7.63 3.67 24.40
N TYR A 647 8.39 2.57 24.29
CA TYR A 647 8.69 1.70 25.44
C TYR A 647 9.26 2.49 26.63
N PHE A 648 10.34 3.26 26.42
CA PHE A 648 10.95 4.06 27.49
C PHE A 648 9.99 5.13 28.02
N THR A 649 9.22 5.78 27.13
CA THR A 649 8.16 6.73 27.51
C THR A 649 7.16 6.11 28.50
N LEU A 650 6.68 4.89 28.21
CA LEU A 650 5.73 4.16 29.07
C LEU A 650 6.35 3.72 30.39
N ARG A 651 7.62 3.32 30.40
CA ARG A 651 8.35 3.01 31.66
C ARG A 651 8.52 4.25 32.54
N CYS A 652 8.83 5.41 31.95
CA CYS A 652 8.85 6.68 32.68
C CYS A 652 7.47 7.04 33.25
N TRP A 653 6.39 6.90 32.46
CA TRP A 653 5.03 7.15 32.93
C TRP A 653 4.62 6.21 34.07
N ARG A 654 4.85 4.89 33.93
CA ARG A 654 4.56 3.91 35.01
C ARG A 654 5.31 4.25 36.29
N LYS A 655 6.60 4.58 36.20
CA LYS A 655 7.42 5.00 37.35
C LYS A 655 6.82 6.23 38.04
N ASN A 656 6.62 7.33 37.31
CA ASN A 656 6.07 8.57 37.85
C ASN A 656 4.67 8.35 38.47
N PHE A 657 3.83 7.54 37.82
CA PHE A 657 2.48 7.19 38.26
C PHE A 657 2.50 6.43 39.60
N LEU A 658 3.32 5.38 39.72
CA LEU A 658 3.43 4.57 40.94
C LEU A 658 4.08 5.36 42.09
N GLU A 659 5.08 6.21 41.82
CA GLU A 659 5.66 7.14 42.80
C GLU A 659 4.60 8.13 43.34
N ASN A 660 3.64 8.55 42.51
CA ASN A 660 2.54 9.44 42.90
C ASN A 660 1.25 8.70 43.33
N LYS A 661 1.27 7.36 43.51
CA LYS A 661 0.10 6.54 43.86
C LYS A 661 -0.76 7.11 45.00
N ARG A 662 -0.14 7.62 46.06
CA ARG A 662 -0.85 8.22 47.20
C ARG A 662 -1.66 9.47 46.82
N LYS A 663 -1.14 10.29 45.90
CA LYS A 663 -1.85 11.47 45.39
C LYS A 663 -3.01 11.05 44.49
N ILE A 664 -2.81 10.06 43.62
CA ILE A 664 -3.86 9.49 42.75
C ILE A 664 -5.03 8.99 43.59
N LEU A 665 -4.77 8.25 44.69
CA LEU A 665 -5.80 7.85 45.64
C LEU A 665 -6.53 9.05 46.28
N SER A 666 -5.82 10.12 46.63
CA SER A 666 -6.46 11.33 47.21
C SER A 666 -7.31 12.14 46.21
N LEU A 667 -7.14 11.93 44.89
CA LEU A 667 -8.02 12.49 43.86
C LEU A 667 -9.33 11.69 43.69
N GLY A 668 -9.53 10.62 44.47
CA GLY A 668 -10.75 9.81 44.46
C GLY A 668 -10.71 8.57 43.55
N PHE A 669 -9.56 8.27 42.92
CA PHE A 669 -9.36 7.02 42.18
C PHE A 669 -9.10 5.85 43.14
N ASP A 670 -9.47 4.64 42.75
CA ASP A 670 -9.33 3.43 43.58
C ASP A 670 -8.15 2.53 43.14
N GLU A 671 -7.91 1.48 43.94
CA GLU A 671 -6.87 0.48 43.66
C GLU A 671 -7.11 -0.31 42.35
N LYS A 672 -8.36 -0.43 41.88
CA LYS A 672 -8.67 -1.09 40.59
C LYS A 672 -8.29 -0.21 39.42
N PHE A 673 -8.57 1.10 39.50
CA PHE A 673 -8.13 2.09 38.52
C PHE A 673 -6.60 2.10 38.42
N ILE A 674 -5.90 2.09 39.57
CA ILE A 674 -4.43 2.04 39.61
C ILE A 674 -3.89 0.78 38.91
N ARG A 675 -4.43 -0.41 39.21
CA ARG A 675 -4.02 -1.65 38.50
C ARG A 675 -4.43 -1.65 37.02
N THR A 676 -5.53 -0.99 36.64
CA THR A 676 -5.93 -0.85 35.23
C THR A 676 -4.90 -0.02 34.45
N TRP A 677 -4.41 1.08 35.04
CA TRP A 677 -3.37 1.92 34.43
C TRP A 677 -1.98 1.26 34.45
N GLU A 678 -1.62 0.53 35.52
CA GLU A 678 -0.39 -0.26 35.57
C GLU A 678 -0.36 -1.34 34.47
N TYR A 679 -1.47 -2.09 34.32
CA TYR A 679 -1.64 -3.05 33.23
C TYR A 679 -1.55 -2.39 31.85
N TYR A 680 -2.15 -1.21 31.67
CA TYR A 680 -2.04 -0.43 30.43
C TYR A 680 -0.59 -0.09 30.07
N PHE A 681 0.18 0.47 31.02
CA PHE A 681 1.55 0.85 30.74
C PHE A 681 2.41 -0.36 30.35
N ASP A 682 2.31 -1.47 31.08
CA ASP A 682 3.14 -2.65 30.80
C ASP A 682 2.66 -3.45 29.57
N TYR A 683 1.35 -3.49 29.31
CA TYR A 683 0.79 -4.09 28.09
C TYR A 683 1.28 -3.36 26.83
N CYS A 684 1.21 -2.03 26.82
CA CYS A 684 1.73 -1.23 25.72
C CYS A 684 3.26 -1.27 25.65
N ALA A 685 3.97 -1.23 26.79
CA ALA A 685 5.43 -1.28 26.83
C ALA A 685 5.95 -2.61 26.27
N ALA A 686 5.33 -3.75 26.60
CA ALA A 686 5.64 -5.04 25.99
C ALA A 686 5.33 -5.02 24.49
N GLY A 687 4.20 -4.43 24.09
CA GLY A 687 3.82 -4.25 22.68
C GLY A 687 4.91 -3.56 21.85
N PHE A 688 5.41 -2.41 22.33
CA PHE A 688 6.47 -1.66 21.68
C PHE A 688 7.85 -2.34 21.77
N LYS A 689 8.24 -2.87 22.94
CA LYS A 689 9.52 -3.58 23.13
C LYS A 689 9.64 -4.81 22.24
N THR A 690 8.53 -5.50 21.98
CA THR A 690 8.45 -6.65 21.06
C THR A 690 8.16 -6.25 19.60
N TYR A 691 8.12 -4.97 19.25
CA TYR A 691 7.71 -4.45 17.93
C TYR A 691 6.39 -5.05 17.41
N THR A 692 5.51 -5.49 18.32
CA THR A 692 4.13 -5.87 18.02
C THR A 692 3.19 -4.65 18.02
N LEU A 693 3.74 -3.49 18.39
CA LEU A 693 3.30 -2.14 18.09
C LEU A 693 4.50 -1.35 17.54
N GLY A 694 4.27 -0.41 16.62
CA GLY A 694 5.25 0.60 16.18
C GLY A 694 4.69 2.01 16.38
N ASP A 695 5.49 3.05 16.21
CA ASP A 695 5.03 4.45 16.24
C ASP A 695 5.72 5.23 15.13
N TYR A 696 5.01 5.57 14.06
CA TYR A 696 5.62 6.15 12.87
C TYR A 696 5.51 7.66 12.86
N GLN A 697 6.61 8.36 12.59
CA GLN A 697 6.58 9.73 12.06
C GLN A 697 6.77 9.72 10.55
N VAL A 698 5.80 10.24 9.81
CA VAL A 698 5.80 10.30 8.34
C VAL A 698 5.73 11.75 7.87
N VAL A 699 6.63 12.13 6.97
CA VAL A 699 6.63 13.44 6.29
C VAL A 699 6.08 13.26 4.88
N PHE A 700 5.10 14.07 4.52
CA PHE A 700 4.46 14.08 3.21
C PHE A 700 4.61 15.45 2.53
N SER A 701 4.82 15.44 1.21
CA SER A 701 4.85 16.63 0.35
C SER A 701 3.93 16.46 -0.86
N ARG A 702 3.71 17.53 -1.64
CA ARG A 702 3.12 17.40 -2.98
C ARG A 702 4.20 17.22 -4.06
N PRO A 703 3.96 16.39 -5.10
CA PRO A 703 4.81 16.26 -6.26
C PRO A 703 5.18 17.62 -6.88
N GLY A 704 6.46 17.96 -6.82
CA GLY A 704 7.00 19.21 -7.34
C GLY A 704 7.10 20.33 -6.30
N ASN A 705 6.93 20.05 -5.01
CA ASN A 705 7.15 21.01 -3.92
C ASN A 705 8.64 21.32 -3.68
N VAL A 706 9.30 21.86 -4.71
CA VAL A 706 10.70 22.30 -4.70
C VAL A 706 10.91 23.49 -3.75
N VAL A 707 9.84 24.18 -3.32
CA VAL A 707 9.94 25.33 -2.42
C VAL A 707 10.18 24.88 -0.97
N ALA A 708 9.37 23.97 -0.43
CA ALA A 708 9.57 23.49 0.94
C ALA A 708 10.69 22.44 1.05
N LEU A 709 10.81 21.54 0.06
CA LEU A 709 11.90 20.57 0.03
C LEU A 709 13.24 21.20 -0.38
N GLY A 710 13.18 22.35 -1.04
CA GLY A 710 14.32 23.20 -1.39
C GLY A 710 15.16 22.64 -2.52
N ASN A 711 16.11 23.48 -2.97
CA ASN A 711 17.43 22.95 -3.25
C ASN A 711 18.07 22.66 -1.89
N PRO A 712 18.50 21.42 -1.57
CA PRO A 712 19.18 21.14 -0.31
C PRO A 712 20.43 22.01 -0.11
N TYR A 713 21.01 22.55 -1.19
CA TYR A 713 22.22 23.36 -1.13
C TYR A 713 21.91 24.79 -1.57
N LYS A 714 21.88 25.72 -0.61
CA LYS A 714 21.79 27.16 -0.90
C LYS A 714 23.13 27.65 -1.47
N VAL A 715 23.12 28.09 -2.72
CA VAL A 715 23.98 29.19 -3.18
C VAL A 715 23.07 30.18 -3.92
N ALA A 716 23.38 31.48 -3.77
CA ALA A 716 22.71 32.52 -4.55
C ALA A 716 22.95 32.31 -6.05
N ALA A 717 22.07 32.85 -6.91
CA ALA A 717 22.24 32.76 -8.35
C ALA A 717 23.59 33.37 -8.78
N ALA A 718 24.55 32.51 -9.11
CA ALA A 718 25.83 32.91 -9.66
C ALA A 718 25.72 33.01 -11.18
N ASP A 719 25.86 34.23 -11.72
CA ASP A 719 26.10 34.42 -13.14
C ASP A 719 27.40 33.70 -13.54
N CYS A 720 27.30 32.75 -14.46
CA CYS A 720 28.46 32.06 -15.01
C CYS A 720 28.42 32.11 -16.54
N SER A 721 29.26 33.00 -17.09
CA SER A 721 29.36 33.29 -18.52
C SER A 721 30.54 32.54 -19.16
N SER A 722 30.27 31.38 -19.75
CA SER A 722 31.15 30.76 -20.74
C SER A 722 30.31 30.10 -21.82
N GLY A 723 30.32 30.69 -23.02
CA GLY A 723 29.55 30.23 -24.15
C GLY A 723 30.40 29.40 -25.10
N GLU A 724 30.14 28.09 -25.17
CA GLU A 724 30.60 27.27 -26.29
C GLU A 724 29.40 26.58 -26.95
N THR A 725 29.22 26.86 -28.24
CA THR A 725 28.15 26.31 -29.07
C THR A 725 28.66 25.15 -29.92
N CYS A 726 28.39 23.91 -29.52
CA CYS A 726 28.52 22.76 -30.42
C CYS A 726 27.38 22.70 -31.45
N ALA A 727 27.43 23.60 -32.43
CA ALA A 727 26.56 23.57 -33.61
C ALA A 727 27.22 22.76 -34.73
N ALA A 728 27.01 21.43 -34.73
CA ALA A 728 27.39 20.59 -35.85
C ALA A 728 26.43 20.83 -37.03
N LEU A 729 26.89 21.58 -38.04
CA LEU A 729 26.15 21.90 -39.26
C LEU A 729 25.91 20.64 -40.11
N ILE A 730 24.71 20.06 -40.01
CA ILE A 730 24.21 19.07 -40.97
C ILE A 730 23.45 19.81 -42.07
N HIS A 731 24.13 20.11 -43.17
CA HIS A 731 23.44 20.61 -44.38
C HIS A 731 22.56 19.50 -44.98
N ARG A 732 21.24 19.61 -44.80
CA ARG A 732 20.23 18.87 -45.59
C ARG A 732 19.38 19.86 -46.39
N LYS A 733 19.01 19.46 -47.61
CA LYS A 733 18.16 20.26 -48.50
C LYS A 733 16.78 20.48 -47.87
N GLN A 734 16.32 21.73 -47.85
CA GLN A 734 14.91 22.04 -47.59
C GLN A 734 14.03 21.36 -48.65
N MET A 735 13.06 20.58 -48.20
CA MET A 735 11.89 20.20 -49.00
C MET A 735 10.70 21.03 -48.50
N ALA A 736 9.82 21.45 -49.40
CA ALA A 736 8.57 22.10 -49.01
C ALA A 736 7.71 21.11 -48.18
N PRO A 737 7.10 21.54 -47.07
CA PRO A 737 6.33 20.63 -46.21
C PRO A 737 5.15 20.03 -46.98
N SER A 738 4.95 18.72 -46.80
CA SER A 738 3.81 18.02 -47.37
C SER A 738 2.49 18.54 -46.78
N ARG A 739 1.37 18.34 -47.48
CA ARG A 739 0.03 18.69 -46.97
C ARG A 739 -0.28 18.03 -45.62
N LEU A 740 0.31 16.87 -45.32
CA LEU A 740 0.19 16.17 -44.03
C LEU A 740 0.98 16.86 -42.91
N GLU A 741 2.20 17.32 -43.18
CA GLU A 741 3.02 18.05 -42.20
C GLU A 741 2.43 19.43 -41.87
N ALA A 742 1.89 20.14 -42.86
CA ALA A 742 1.17 21.40 -42.64
C ALA A 742 -0.07 21.21 -41.73
N TRP A 743 -0.81 20.11 -41.91
CA TRP A 743 -1.94 19.77 -41.04
C TRP A 743 -1.49 19.35 -39.63
N ALA A 744 -0.42 18.55 -39.52
CA ALA A 744 0.15 18.15 -38.23
C ALA A 744 0.65 19.37 -37.43
N ARG A 745 1.30 20.33 -38.10
CA ARG A 745 1.70 21.61 -37.51
C ARG A 745 0.49 22.34 -36.92
N LEU A 746 -0.55 22.57 -37.73
CA LEU A 746 -1.79 23.24 -37.28
C LEU A 746 -2.44 22.53 -36.08
N PHE A 747 -2.46 21.20 -36.07
CA PHE A 747 -3.01 20.42 -34.97
C PHE A 747 -2.18 20.57 -33.68
N VAL A 748 -0.86 20.39 -33.76
CA VAL A 748 0.04 20.45 -32.60
C VAL A 748 0.06 21.86 -32.01
N THR A 749 0.13 22.91 -32.83
CA THR A 749 0.15 24.30 -32.33
C THR A 749 -1.17 24.68 -31.66
N LYS A 750 -2.32 24.34 -32.27
CA LYS A 750 -3.64 24.54 -31.66
C LYS A 750 -3.83 23.73 -30.37
N TYR A 751 -3.26 22.52 -30.31
CA TYR A 751 -3.27 21.69 -29.11
C TYR A 751 -2.43 22.30 -27.98
N LEU A 752 -1.19 22.71 -28.27
CA LEU A 752 -0.28 23.33 -27.29
C LEU A 752 -0.89 24.62 -26.72
N GLY A 753 -1.38 25.52 -27.58
CA GLY A 753 -2.02 26.78 -27.17
C GLY A 753 -3.32 26.63 -26.38
N SER A 754 -3.93 25.44 -26.34
CA SER A 754 -5.12 25.15 -25.53
C SER A 754 -4.84 24.33 -24.27
N HIS A 755 -3.61 23.83 -24.07
CA HIS A 755 -3.25 22.93 -22.97
C HIS A 755 -2.08 23.40 -22.11
N ILE A 756 -1.29 24.38 -22.58
CA ILE A 756 -0.31 25.12 -21.79
C ILE A 756 -1.05 26.21 -21.00
N SER A 757 -1.21 26.00 -19.70
CA SER A 757 -2.05 26.85 -18.83
C SER A 757 -1.29 27.61 -17.75
N THR A 758 -0.02 27.25 -17.49
CA THR A 758 0.77 27.72 -16.31
C THR A 758 2.23 28.03 -16.62
N ASP A 759 2.67 27.87 -17.86
CA ASP A 759 4.09 27.93 -18.26
C ASP A 759 4.17 28.59 -19.65
N ARG A 760 5.38 28.89 -20.13
CA ARG A 760 5.63 29.50 -21.45
C ARG A 760 6.48 28.58 -22.33
N LEU A 761 6.01 28.32 -23.56
CA LEU A 761 6.73 27.56 -24.58
C LEU A 761 6.84 28.39 -25.85
N ILE A 762 8.05 28.51 -26.37
CA ILE A 762 8.36 29.21 -27.62
C ILE A 762 8.90 28.17 -28.61
N LEU A 763 8.37 28.15 -29.82
CA LEU A 763 8.90 27.38 -30.95
C LEU A 763 9.44 28.37 -31.99
N GLU A 764 10.74 28.30 -32.28
CA GLU A 764 11.41 29.04 -33.36
C GLU A 764 11.60 28.11 -34.54
N GLU A 765 10.96 28.37 -35.68
CA GLU A 765 11.10 27.53 -36.87
C GLU A 765 12.20 28.03 -37.80
N GLU A 766 12.85 27.14 -38.54
CA GLU A 766 13.96 27.46 -39.46
C GLU A 766 13.55 28.25 -40.74
N GLY A 767 12.35 28.85 -40.72
CA GLY A 767 11.88 29.87 -41.66
C GLY A 767 11.70 31.27 -41.04
N GLY A 768 12.02 31.46 -39.76
CA GLY A 768 11.90 32.73 -39.03
C GLY A 768 10.56 32.97 -38.31
N GLU A 769 9.60 32.04 -38.43
CA GLU A 769 8.34 32.12 -37.68
C GLU A 769 8.57 31.71 -36.22
N THR A 770 8.07 32.52 -35.27
CA THR A 770 8.16 32.24 -33.82
C THR A 770 6.77 32.10 -33.23
N LEU A 771 6.46 30.93 -32.69
CA LEU A 771 5.18 30.62 -32.04
C LEU A 771 5.34 30.64 -30.53
N THR A 772 4.62 31.52 -29.83
CA THR A 772 4.61 31.57 -28.36
C THR A 772 3.29 31.04 -27.82
N PHE A 773 3.37 30.11 -26.86
CA PHE A 773 2.25 29.58 -26.09
C PHE A 773 2.45 29.94 -24.62
N GLU A 774 1.49 30.62 -24.02
CA GLU A 774 1.61 31.18 -22.67
C GLU A 774 0.33 30.94 -21.85
N GLY A 775 0.50 30.52 -20.60
CA GLY A 775 -0.59 30.26 -19.68
C GLY A 775 -1.22 31.53 -19.09
N THR A 776 -2.51 31.47 -18.75
CA THR A 776 -3.25 32.60 -18.16
C THR A 776 -2.99 32.84 -16.67
N SER A 777 -2.24 31.96 -16.00
CA SER A 777 -1.97 32.03 -14.55
C SER A 777 -0.64 32.71 -14.23
N LYS A 778 -0.67 33.78 -13.44
CA LYS A 778 0.53 34.56 -13.04
C LYS A 778 1.42 33.90 -11.95
N LYS A 779 1.14 32.67 -11.50
CA LYS A 779 1.67 32.17 -10.21
C LYS A 779 2.93 31.28 -10.27
N TYR A 780 3.36 30.77 -11.44
CA TYR A 780 4.64 30.05 -11.59
C TYR A 780 5.31 30.32 -12.96
N ASN A 781 6.61 30.03 -13.05
CA ASN A 781 7.56 30.89 -13.77
C ASN A 781 8.59 30.10 -14.60
N LEU A 782 8.14 29.30 -15.59
CA LEU A 782 9.04 28.57 -16.51
C LEU A 782 8.86 28.96 -17.96
N GLU A 783 9.98 29.22 -18.63
CA GLU A 783 10.07 29.36 -20.09
C GLU A 783 10.89 28.20 -20.69
N ALA A 784 10.44 27.70 -21.84
CA ALA A 784 11.13 26.76 -22.70
C ALA A 784 11.16 27.30 -24.14
N VAL A 785 12.28 27.14 -24.84
CA VAL A 785 12.43 27.57 -26.25
C VAL A 785 13.03 26.42 -27.05
N LEU A 786 12.28 25.94 -28.05
CA LEU A 786 12.69 24.90 -28.98
C LEU A 786 12.95 25.53 -30.34
N LYS A 787 14.10 25.24 -30.95
CA LYS A 787 14.36 25.58 -32.34
C LYS A 787 14.05 24.36 -33.21
N VAL A 788 13.01 24.46 -34.04
CA VAL A 788 12.54 23.40 -34.94
C VAL A 788 13.21 23.55 -36.30
N HIS A 789 14.07 22.59 -36.62
CA HIS A 789 14.84 22.53 -37.88
C HIS A 789 14.08 21.76 -38.98
N ASN A 790 13.21 20.82 -38.59
CA ASN A 790 12.49 19.97 -39.54
C ASN A 790 10.98 19.88 -39.20
N PRO A 791 10.07 20.18 -40.15
CA PRO A 791 8.62 20.01 -39.98
C PRO A 791 8.16 18.61 -39.53
N GLN A 792 8.96 17.55 -39.75
CA GLN A 792 8.66 16.21 -39.20
C GLN A 792 8.47 16.18 -37.68
N PHE A 793 9.05 17.14 -36.95
CA PHE A 793 8.79 17.37 -35.52
C PHE A 793 7.29 17.30 -35.20
N TYR A 794 6.47 18.03 -35.94
CA TYR A 794 5.02 18.09 -35.71
C TYR A 794 4.33 16.77 -36.00
N TRP A 795 4.72 16.08 -37.08
CA TRP A 795 4.17 14.77 -37.43
C TRP A 795 4.47 13.71 -36.35
N LYS A 796 5.72 13.67 -35.86
CA LYS A 796 6.15 12.75 -34.79
C LYS A 796 5.43 13.04 -33.48
N VAL A 797 5.41 14.30 -33.03
CA VAL A 797 4.70 14.72 -31.81
C VAL A 797 3.19 14.42 -31.89
N MET A 798 2.55 14.63 -33.04
CA MET A 798 1.13 14.31 -33.20
C MET A 798 0.84 12.80 -33.13
N THR A 799 1.67 11.96 -33.74
CA THR A 799 1.41 10.52 -33.90
C THR A 799 1.90 9.66 -32.73
N ARG A 800 3.08 9.99 -32.17
CA ARG A 800 3.75 9.26 -31.07
C ARG A 800 3.88 10.08 -29.78
N ALA A 801 3.34 11.30 -29.70
CA ALA A 801 3.27 12.10 -28.48
C ALA A 801 4.64 12.23 -27.78
N GLY A 802 4.77 11.77 -26.53
CA GLY A 802 6.01 11.89 -25.76
C GLY A 802 7.17 11.05 -26.32
N ILE A 803 6.86 9.94 -26.98
CA ILE A 803 7.86 9.16 -27.73
C ILE A 803 8.23 9.91 -29.02
N GLY A 804 7.24 10.51 -29.70
CA GLY A 804 7.47 11.31 -30.90
C GLY A 804 8.33 12.56 -30.66
N LEU A 805 8.22 13.16 -29.47
CA LEU A 805 9.14 14.23 -29.04
C LEU A 805 10.57 13.70 -28.90
N ALA A 806 10.76 12.51 -28.32
CA ALA A 806 12.07 11.88 -28.24
C ALA A 806 12.61 11.51 -29.63
N ASP A 807 11.79 10.91 -30.50
CA ASP A 807 12.16 10.59 -31.89
C ASP A 807 12.63 11.83 -32.68
N ALA A 808 11.92 12.95 -32.51
CA ALA A 808 12.25 14.21 -33.16
C ALA A 808 13.56 14.79 -32.59
N TYR A 809 13.81 14.61 -31.30
CA TYR A 809 15.08 15.02 -30.69
C TYR A 809 16.24 14.10 -31.11
N ILE A 810 16.04 12.79 -31.23
CA ILE A 810 17.10 11.84 -31.62
C ILE A 810 17.49 12.03 -33.09
N ASP A 811 16.53 12.26 -33.98
CA ASP A 811 16.78 12.40 -35.42
C ASP A 811 17.31 13.79 -35.84
N GLY A 812 17.26 14.79 -34.96
CA GLY A 812 17.75 16.15 -35.28
C GLY A 812 16.68 17.15 -35.72
N ASP A 813 15.40 16.82 -35.62
CA ASP A 813 14.31 17.67 -36.11
C ASP A 813 14.12 18.96 -35.29
N PHE A 814 14.63 19.00 -34.05
CA PHE A 814 14.71 20.21 -33.24
C PHE A 814 15.90 20.17 -32.28
N SER A 815 16.23 21.33 -31.69
CA SER A 815 17.15 21.46 -30.55
C SER A 815 16.61 22.45 -29.51
N PHE A 816 17.20 22.45 -28.32
CA PHE A 816 16.88 23.39 -27.24
C PHE A 816 17.87 24.56 -27.28
N LEU A 817 17.39 25.81 -27.25
CA LEU A 817 18.28 26.97 -27.19
C LEU A 817 18.91 27.10 -25.79
N THR A 818 20.20 27.40 -25.72
CA THR A 818 20.98 27.30 -24.47
C THR A 818 20.67 28.43 -23.48
N LYS A 819 20.27 28.02 -22.26
CA LYS A 819 20.57 28.67 -20.94
C LYS A 819 19.91 27.95 -19.76
N THR A 820 18.82 27.21 -19.98
CA THR A 820 18.19 26.32 -18.94
C THR A 820 17.28 25.22 -19.51
N LYS A 821 17.27 25.04 -20.84
CA LYS A 821 16.00 24.74 -21.53
C LYS A 821 15.59 23.27 -21.67
N VAL A 822 16.47 22.26 -21.61
CA VAL A 822 16.05 20.84 -21.76
C VAL A 822 15.13 20.40 -20.63
N LEU A 823 15.50 20.67 -19.38
CA LEU A 823 14.72 20.27 -18.20
C LEU A 823 13.38 21.01 -18.12
N ASN A 824 13.39 22.32 -18.36
CA ASN A 824 12.17 23.14 -18.40
C ASN A 824 11.26 22.71 -19.55
N ALA A 825 11.83 22.49 -20.75
CA ALA A 825 11.07 22.00 -21.89
C ALA A 825 10.51 20.61 -21.62
N ASN A 826 11.27 19.65 -21.09
CA ASN A 826 10.73 18.35 -20.71
C ASN A 826 9.63 18.49 -19.65
N ARG A 827 9.70 19.44 -18.71
CA ARG A 827 8.64 19.68 -17.72
C ARG A 827 7.36 20.27 -18.34
N VAL A 828 7.48 21.28 -19.20
CA VAL A 828 6.35 21.96 -19.89
C VAL A 828 5.75 21.07 -20.97
N ALA A 829 6.60 20.44 -21.79
CA ALA A 829 6.22 19.52 -22.85
C ALA A 829 5.61 18.24 -22.28
N SER A 830 6.20 17.58 -21.28
CA SER A 830 5.62 16.34 -20.73
C SER A 830 4.26 16.55 -20.04
N LYS A 831 4.05 17.66 -19.32
CA LYS A 831 2.72 18.02 -18.77
C LYS A 831 1.67 18.21 -19.87
N SER A 832 2.05 18.82 -21.00
CA SER A 832 1.13 19.11 -22.10
C SER A 832 0.90 17.88 -23.00
N ILE A 833 1.94 17.09 -23.26
CA ILE A 833 1.97 15.93 -24.15
C ILE A 833 1.51 14.64 -23.46
N SER A 834 1.59 14.53 -22.13
CA SER A 834 0.91 13.43 -21.40
C SER A 834 -0.62 13.51 -21.55
N LYS A 835 -1.20 14.72 -21.54
CA LYS A 835 -2.62 14.93 -21.91
C LYS A 835 -2.90 14.53 -23.39
N LEU A 836 -1.93 14.69 -24.29
CA LEU A 836 -2.04 14.27 -25.70
C LEU A 836 -2.08 12.74 -25.80
N ASN A 837 -1.21 12.05 -25.04
CA ASN A 837 -1.22 10.60 -24.88
C ASN A 837 -2.60 10.06 -24.45
N LYS A 838 -3.24 10.72 -23.46
CA LYS A 838 -4.58 10.33 -22.97
C LYS A 838 -5.68 10.52 -24.02
N LYS A 839 -5.66 11.63 -24.76
CA LYS A 839 -6.66 11.90 -25.81
C LYS A 839 -6.41 11.17 -27.13
N ARG A 840 -5.20 10.64 -27.37
CA ARG A 840 -4.80 9.94 -28.61
C ARG A 840 -5.85 8.94 -29.10
N GLY A 841 -6.39 8.13 -28.18
CA GLY A 841 -7.39 7.09 -28.48
C GLY A 841 -8.68 7.58 -29.15
N TRP A 842 -9.02 8.87 -29.01
CA TRP A 842 -10.24 9.44 -29.61
C TRP A 842 -10.10 9.77 -31.11
N TRP A 843 -8.90 10.13 -31.58
CA TRP A 843 -8.67 10.53 -32.99
C TRP A 843 -7.78 9.58 -33.81
N THR A 844 -7.04 8.65 -33.19
CA THR A 844 -6.34 7.59 -33.96
C THR A 844 -7.22 6.81 -34.95
N PRO A 845 -8.54 6.59 -34.73
CA PRO A 845 -9.41 5.96 -35.74
C PRO A 845 -9.45 6.67 -37.09
N PHE A 846 -9.20 7.99 -37.14
CA PHE A 846 -9.21 8.78 -38.38
C PHE A 846 -7.88 8.69 -39.16
N LEU A 847 -6.81 8.15 -38.58
CA LEU A 847 -5.45 8.11 -39.17
C LEU A 847 -4.96 6.67 -39.40
N PHE A 848 -5.72 5.91 -40.21
CA PHE A 848 -5.35 4.72 -41.02
C PHE A 848 -4.49 3.57 -40.43
N THR A 849 -4.12 3.60 -39.15
CA THR A 849 -3.06 2.72 -38.56
C THR A 849 -3.53 1.88 -37.38
N ALA A 850 -4.77 2.07 -36.91
CA ALA A 850 -5.28 1.51 -35.67
C ALA A 850 -5.24 -0.04 -35.61
N GLY A 851 -5.56 -0.75 -36.71
CA GLY A 851 -5.60 -2.21 -36.71
C GLY A 851 -4.25 -2.86 -36.41
N ILE A 852 -3.19 -2.44 -37.09
CA ILE A 852 -1.84 -3.02 -36.95
C ILE A 852 -1.19 -2.57 -35.64
N ALA A 853 -1.35 -1.31 -35.25
CA ALA A 853 -0.79 -0.79 -34.01
C ALA A 853 -1.42 -1.44 -32.77
N SER A 854 -2.75 -1.62 -32.75
CA SER A 854 -3.45 -2.30 -31.64
C SER A 854 -3.13 -3.79 -31.58
N ALA A 855 -3.01 -4.47 -32.73
CA ALA A 855 -2.57 -5.87 -32.77
C ALA A 855 -1.13 -6.03 -32.25
N LYS A 856 -0.20 -5.17 -32.67
CA LYS A 856 1.20 -5.17 -32.19
C LYS A 856 1.29 -4.87 -30.69
N PHE A 857 0.50 -3.93 -30.18
CA PHE A 857 0.40 -3.62 -28.74
C PHE A 857 -0.17 -4.79 -27.92
N PHE A 858 -1.20 -5.47 -28.43
CA PHE A 858 -1.77 -6.66 -27.78
C PHE A 858 -0.76 -7.81 -27.76
N LEU A 859 -0.11 -8.10 -28.89
CA LEU A 859 0.91 -9.14 -28.99
C LEU A 859 2.12 -8.85 -28.09
N GLN A 860 2.58 -7.59 -28.04
CA GLN A 860 3.65 -7.17 -27.14
C GLN A 860 3.27 -7.30 -25.66
N ASN A 861 2.02 -7.00 -25.27
CA ASN A 861 1.60 -7.16 -23.87
C ASN A 861 1.38 -8.63 -23.48
N VAL A 862 0.95 -9.50 -24.39
CA VAL A 862 0.87 -10.95 -24.16
C VAL A 862 2.26 -11.59 -24.03
N LEU A 863 3.24 -11.09 -24.81
CA LEU A 863 4.64 -11.54 -24.75
C LEU A 863 5.47 -10.90 -23.62
N ARG A 864 4.95 -9.88 -22.92
CA ARG A 864 5.63 -9.15 -21.81
C ARG A 864 5.36 -9.77 -20.42
N GLN A 865 5.57 -11.07 -20.28
CA GLN A 865 5.79 -11.68 -18.96
C GLN A 865 7.31 -11.77 -18.72
N ASN A 866 7.87 -11.21 -17.63
CA ASN A 866 9.28 -11.47 -17.30
C ASN A 866 9.42 -12.86 -16.69
N THR A 867 9.47 -13.87 -17.55
CA THR A 867 10.09 -15.15 -17.24
C THR A 867 11.56 -14.92 -16.83
N LEU A 868 12.17 -15.89 -16.13
CA LEU A 868 13.60 -15.87 -15.76
C LEU A 868 14.48 -15.51 -16.98
N THR A 869 14.23 -16.15 -18.11
CA THR A 869 14.92 -15.93 -19.39
C THR A 869 14.77 -14.50 -19.92
N GLN A 870 13.58 -13.90 -19.81
CA GLN A 870 13.33 -12.54 -20.28
C GLN A 870 13.97 -11.48 -19.36
N ALA A 871 13.97 -11.71 -18.03
CA ALA A 871 14.66 -10.84 -17.08
C ALA A 871 16.17 -10.80 -17.34
N ARG A 872 16.81 -11.99 -17.47
CA ARG A 872 18.22 -12.12 -17.89
C ARG A 872 18.51 -11.36 -19.18
N ARG A 873 17.69 -11.57 -20.22
CA ARG A 873 17.86 -10.94 -21.55
C ARG A 873 17.66 -9.42 -21.54
N ASN A 874 16.81 -8.88 -20.68
CA ASN A 874 16.60 -7.43 -20.58
C ASN A 874 17.78 -6.75 -19.87
N ILE A 875 18.28 -7.35 -18.79
CA ILE A 875 19.44 -6.84 -18.04
C ILE A 875 20.70 -6.91 -18.91
N SER A 876 21.01 -8.09 -19.48
CA SER A 876 22.20 -8.28 -20.32
C SER A 876 22.28 -7.25 -21.47
N ARG A 877 21.15 -6.98 -22.15
CA ARG A 877 21.07 -6.01 -23.25
C ARG A 877 21.43 -4.57 -22.90
N HIS A 878 21.25 -4.14 -21.65
CA HIS A 878 21.59 -2.77 -21.22
C HIS A 878 22.98 -2.71 -20.62
N TYR A 879 23.33 -3.67 -19.75
CA TYR A 879 24.57 -3.63 -18.98
C TYR A 879 25.79 -4.16 -19.77
N ASP A 880 25.58 -5.03 -20.76
CA ASP A 880 26.67 -5.59 -21.59
C ASP A 880 26.98 -4.71 -22.82
N LEU A 881 26.60 -3.42 -22.83
CA LEU A 881 26.89 -2.50 -23.95
C LEU A 881 28.39 -2.23 -24.13
N SER A 882 29.08 -1.79 -23.07
CA SER A 882 30.55 -1.73 -22.95
C SER A 882 30.93 -1.17 -21.57
N ASN A 883 31.81 -1.85 -20.84
CA ASN A 883 32.36 -1.34 -19.58
C ASN A 883 33.20 -0.06 -19.79
N GLU A 884 33.82 0.09 -20.98
CA GLU A 884 34.55 1.31 -21.35
C GLU A 884 33.61 2.48 -21.61
N LEU A 885 32.43 2.25 -22.19
CA LEU A 885 31.41 3.30 -22.34
C LEU A 885 30.93 3.77 -20.96
N PHE A 886 30.61 2.84 -20.06
CA PHE A 886 30.10 3.18 -18.73
C PHE A 886 31.13 3.96 -17.89
N SER A 887 32.42 3.59 -17.93
CA SER A 887 33.46 4.27 -17.15
C SER A 887 33.64 5.74 -17.54
N LEU A 888 33.42 6.11 -18.81
CA LEU A 888 33.50 7.48 -19.31
C LEU A 888 32.50 8.46 -18.67
N PHE A 889 31.41 7.97 -18.05
CA PHE A 889 30.44 8.85 -17.37
C PHE A 889 30.14 8.50 -15.91
N LEU A 890 30.30 7.23 -15.50
CA LEU A 890 30.17 6.82 -14.09
C LEU A 890 31.40 7.17 -13.25
N GLY A 891 32.57 7.31 -13.89
CA GLY A 891 33.85 7.51 -13.21
C GLY A 891 34.34 6.26 -12.49
N GLU A 892 35.31 6.45 -11.58
CA GLU A 892 36.05 5.37 -10.90
C GLU A 892 35.15 4.36 -10.19
N THR A 893 34.06 4.80 -9.55
CA THR A 893 33.16 3.90 -8.81
C THR A 893 32.39 2.91 -9.68
N MET A 894 32.27 3.15 -10.99
CA MET A 894 31.36 2.40 -11.88
C MET A 894 29.91 2.30 -11.36
N ALA A 895 29.47 3.21 -10.48
CA ALA A 895 28.20 3.08 -9.79
C ALA A 895 27.03 3.68 -10.60
N TYR A 896 26.32 2.85 -11.37
CA TYR A 896 25.09 3.24 -12.08
C TYR A 896 23.85 3.24 -11.16
N SER A 897 23.93 4.02 -10.09
CA SER A 897 22.89 4.27 -9.09
C SER A 897 22.95 5.73 -8.63
N SER A 898 21.95 6.26 -7.93
CA SER A 898 22.07 7.60 -7.33
C SER A 898 23.28 7.68 -6.40
N ALA A 899 23.79 8.89 -6.18
CA ALA A 899 24.78 9.23 -5.16
C ALA A 899 24.09 10.02 -4.01
N ILE A 900 24.80 10.33 -2.93
CA ILE A 900 24.32 11.26 -1.87
C ILE A 900 25.28 12.45 -1.79
N PHE A 901 24.81 13.61 -2.21
CA PHE A 901 25.59 14.85 -2.26
C PHE A 901 25.54 15.65 -0.95
N LYS A 902 26.52 16.52 -0.71
CA LYS A 902 26.52 17.56 0.34
C LYS A 902 26.45 18.99 -0.22
N THR A 903 26.80 19.20 -1.50
CA THR A 903 26.61 20.46 -2.25
C THR A 903 26.29 20.16 -3.73
N GLU A 904 25.78 21.13 -4.51
CA GLU A 904 25.50 20.91 -5.94
C GLU A 904 26.77 20.63 -6.77
N ASP A 905 27.88 21.26 -6.39
CA ASP A 905 29.17 21.20 -7.11
C ASP A 905 30.11 20.09 -6.63
N GLU A 906 29.66 19.25 -5.71
CA GLU A 906 30.46 18.14 -5.18
C GLU A 906 30.73 17.07 -6.24
N ASP A 907 31.93 16.46 -6.19
CA ASP A 907 32.30 15.45 -7.15
C ASP A 907 31.51 14.14 -6.98
N LEU A 908 31.27 13.47 -8.11
CA LEU A 908 30.46 12.25 -8.16
C LEU A 908 31.08 11.09 -7.36
N ASN A 909 32.40 11.01 -7.20
CA ASN A 909 33.08 9.92 -6.51
C ASN A 909 32.83 10.03 -5.00
N THR A 910 33.09 11.21 -4.41
CA THR A 910 32.79 11.53 -3.02
C THR A 910 31.30 11.31 -2.69
N ALA A 911 30.40 11.76 -3.57
CA ALA A 911 28.96 11.56 -3.36
C ALA A 911 28.54 10.08 -3.45
N GLN A 912 29.17 9.26 -4.30
CA GLN A 912 28.93 7.82 -4.37
C GLN A 912 29.48 7.08 -3.14
N LEU A 913 30.69 7.41 -2.69
CA LEU A 913 31.27 6.84 -1.47
C LEU A 913 30.42 7.21 -0.23
N ARG A 914 29.89 8.43 -0.14
CA ARG A 914 28.95 8.81 0.93
C ARG A 914 27.69 7.94 0.93
N LYS A 915 27.11 7.65 -0.24
CA LYS A 915 25.97 6.73 -0.35
C LYS A 915 26.32 5.33 0.15
N ILE A 916 27.51 4.81 -0.18
CA ILE A 916 27.98 3.52 0.30
C ILE A 916 28.05 3.52 1.83
N ASN A 917 28.64 4.56 2.44
CA ASN A 917 28.72 4.69 3.91
C ASN A 917 27.32 4.78 4.55
N ALA A 918 26.41 5.56 3.96
CA ALA A 918 25.02 5.66 4.43
C ALA A 918 24.27 4.31 4.35
N LEU A 919 24.54 3.49 3.33
CA LEU A 919 23.99 2.14 3.22
C LEU A 919 24.59 1.19 4.27
N ILE A 920 25.91 1.23 4.49
CA ILE A 920 26.62 0.48 5.54
C ILE A 920 26.04 0.80 6.93
N GLU A 921 25.82 2.08 7.21
CA GLU A 921 25.24 2.54 8.48
C GLU A 921 23.75 2.21 8.62
N LYS A 922 22.93 2.40 7.56
CA LYS A 922 21.51 2.00 7.56
C LYS A 922 21.34 0.49 7.74
N ALA A 923 22.18 -0.29 7.09
CA ALA A 923 22.24 -1.73 7.27
C ALA A 923 22.96 -2.15 8.56
N ARG A 924 23.60 -1.26 9.32
CA ARG A 924 24.34 -1.60 10.56
C ARG A 924 25.28 -2.80 10.36
N ILE A 925 26.16 -2.70 9.36
CA ILE A 925 27.11 -3.76 8.99
C ILE A 925 28.34 -3.72 9.92
N ASP A 926 28.80 -4.89 10.34
CA ASP A 926 30.09 -5.10 11.01
C ASP A 926 30.75 -6.41 10.57
N LYS A 927 31.99 -6.65 11.03
CA LYS A 927 32.83 -7.81 10.66
C LYS A 927 32.21 -9.19 10.85
N ASN A 928 31.23 -9.34 11.74
CA ASN A 928 30.64 -10.64 12.08
C ASN A 928 29.51 -11.04 11.13
N HIS A 929 29.00 -10.08 10.34
CA HIS A 929 27.86 -10.27 9.46
C HIS A 929 28.23 -10.90 8.12
N GLU A 930 27.27 -11.58 7.51
CA GLU A 930 27.30 -12.03 6.12
C GLU A 930 26.21 -11.34 5.29
N ILE A 931 26.64 -10.68 4.21
CA ILE A 931 25.82 -9.77 3.40
C ILE A 931 25.42 -10.42 2.07
N LEU A 932 24.17 -10.23 1.64
CA LEU A 932 23.69 -10.54 0.30
C LEU A 932 23.34 -9.27 -0.46
N ASP A 933 23.96 -9.07 -1.62
CA ASP A 933 23.69 -7.94 -2.51
C ASP A 933 23.14 -8.42 -3.86
N ILE A 934 21.88 -8.10 -4.12
CA ILE A 934 21.12 -8.54 -5.30
C ILE A 934 21.18 -7.43 -6.35
N GLY A 935 22.01 -7.65 -7.37
CA GLY A 935 22.34 -6.67 -8.39
C GLY A 935 23.67 -5.96 -8.10
N CYS A 936 24.70 -6.70 -7.71
CA CYS A 936 25.96 -6.16 -7.19
C CYS A 936 26.83 -5.33 -8.16
N GLY A 937 26.35 -5.12 -9.38
CA GLY A 937 27.01 -4.30 -10.40
C GLY A 937 28.46 -4.71 -10.64
N TRP A 938 29.32 -3.70 -10.75
CA TRP A 938 30.76 -3.82 -11.04
C TRP A 938 31.63 -4.07 -9.80
N GLY A 939 31.04 -4.46 -8.65
CA GLY A 939 31.77 -4.91 -7.46
C GLY A 939 32.27 -3.83 -6.50
N THR A 940 32.26 -2.54 -6.88
CA THR A 940 32.73 -1.43 -6.01
C THR A 940 32.04 -1.39 -4.65
N PHE A 941 30.73 -1.64 -4.59
CA PHE A 941 30.01 -1.68 -3.31
C PHE A 941 30.50 -2.82 -2.41
N ALA A 942 30.69 -4.02 -2.96
CA ALA A 942 31.26 -5.17 -2.25
C ALA A 942 32.65 -4.87 -1.68
N ILE A 943 33.51 -4.27 -2.51
CA ILE A 943 34.87 -3.89 -2.14
C ILE A 943 34.86 -2.89 -0.97
N GLU A 944 34.09 -1.81 -1.06
CA GLU A 944 34.08 -0.78 -0.01
C GLU A 944 33.41 -1.25 1.28
N VAL A 945 32.33 -2.05 1.20
CA VAL A 945 31.71 -2.67 2.38
C VAL A 945 32.72 -3.56 3.12
N VAL A 946 33.42 -4.45 2.42
CA VAL A 946 34.38 -5.36 3.05
C VAL A 946 35.65 -4.65 3.51
N LYS A 947 36.15 -3.62 2.80
CA LYS A 947 37.26 -2.78 3.29
C LYS A 947 36.94 -2.11 4.62
N GLN A 948 35.74 -1.52 4.74
CA GLN A 948 35.36 -0.74 5.92
C GLN A 948 34.99 -1.61 7.12
N THR A 949 34.40 -2.79 6.87
CA THR A 949 33.79 -3.60 7.94
C THR A 949 34.49 -4.93 8.19
N GLY A 950 35.21 -5.49 7.22
CA GLY A 950 35.78 -6.84 7.28
C GLY A 950 34.74 -7.98 7.26
N CYS A 951 33.49 -7.69 6.87
CA CYS A 951 32.41 -8.67 6.84
C CYS A 951 32.57 -9.70 5.70
N LYS A 952 31.75 -10.75 5.71
CA LYS A 952 31.58 -11.63 4.55
C LYS A 952 30.55 -11.05 3.58
N TYR A 953 30.75 -11.28 2.28
CA TYR A 953 29.90 -10.70 1.25
C TYR A 953 29.60 -11.69 0.13
N THR A 954 28.32 -11.81 -0.25
CA THR A 954 27.87 -12.48 -1.47
C THR A 954 27.14 -11.49 -2.37
N GLY A 955 27.77 -11.10 -3.48
CA GLY A 955 27.13 -10.33 -4.55
C GLY A 955 26.56 -11.26 -5.63
N ILE A 956 25.36 -10.98 -6.11
CA ILE A 956 24.78 -11.68 -7.27
C ILE A 956 24.42 -10.71 -8.39
N THR A 957 24.66 -11.12 -9.64
CA THR A 957 24.26 -10.37 -10.85
C THR A 957 23.75 -11.32 -11.95
N LEU A 958 23.10 -10.75 -12.95
CA LEU A 958 22.67 -11.43 -14.18
C LEU A 958 23.45 -10.98 -15.42
N SER A 959 24.35 -9.99 -15.30
CA SER A 959 25.27 -9.58 -16.37
C SER A 959 26.61 -10.31 -16.23
N VAL A 960 27.05 -10.92 -17.34
CA VAL A 960 28.34 -11.61 -17.42
C VAL A 960 29.50 -10.61 -17.40
N GLU A 961 29.33 -9.45 -18.05
CA GLU A 961 30.38 -8.43 -18.13
C GLU A 961 30.54 -7.64 -16.82
N GLN A 962 29.47 -7.48 -16.04
CA GLN A 962 29.57 -6.98 -14.67
C GLN A 962 30.32 -7.96 -13.77
N LEU A 963 29.99 -9.26 -13.82
CA LEU A 963 30.66 -10.27 -12.99
C LEU A 963 32.16 -10.32 -13.28
N LYS A 964 32.56 -10.45 -14.55
CA LYS A 964 33.99 -10.46 -14.95
C LYS A 964 34.74 -9.24 -14.44
N TYR A 965 34.15 -8.05 -14.58
CA TYR A 965 34.76 -6.80 -14.12
C TYR A 965 34.91 -6.79 -12.60
N ALA A 966 33.85 -7.17 -11.89
CA ALA A 966 33.81 -7.23 -10.43
C ALA A 966 34.83 -8.25 -9.87
N GLU A 967 34.96 -9.43 -10.46
CA GLU A 967 35.96 -10.44 -10.08
C GLU A 967 37.40 -9.91 -10.21
N VAL A 968 37.71 -9.21 -11.31
CA VAL A 968 39.01 -8.55 -11.49
C VAL A 968 39.24 -7.49 -10.43
N LYS A 969 38.26 -6.61 -10.15
CA LYS A 969 38.40 -5.55 -9.14
C LYS A 969 38.50 -6.08 -7.70
N VAL A 970 37.77 -7.14 -7.36
CA VAL A 970 37.87 -7.82 -6.06
C VAL A 970 39.25 -8.43 -5.86
N LYS A 971 39.83 -9.03 -6.93
CA LYS A 971 41.18 -9.59 -6.91
C LYS A 971 42.27 -8.51 -6.85
N GLU A 972 42.12 -7.41 -7.60
CA GLU A 972 43.01 -6.25 -7.52
C GLU A 972 43.01 -5.62 -6.11
N ALA A 973 41.86 -5.62 -5.43
CA ALA A 973 41.72 -5.17 -4.04
C ALA A 973 42.24 -6.19 -3.00
N GLY A 974 42.53 -7.44 -3.38
CA GLY A 974 42.97 -8.51 -2.47
C GLY A 974 41.89 -9.05 -1.54
N LEU A 975 40.60 -8.97 -1.93
CA LEU A 975 39.44 -9.26 -1.07
C LEU A 975 38.68 -10.55 -1.44
N GLN A 976 39.22 -11.35 -2.37
CA GLN A 976 38.57 -12.56 -2.89
C GLN A 976 38.20 -13.61 -1.83
N ASP A 977 38.85 -13.59 -0.66
CA ASP A 977 38.58 -14.55 0.42
C ASP A 977 37.35 -14.18 1.25
N ASN A 978 36.92 -12.90 1.20
CA ASN A 978 35.75 -12.37 1.91
C ASN A 978 34.58 -12.00 0.96
N ILE A 979 34.86 -11.78 -0.33
CA ILE A 979 33.86 -11.43 -1.35
C ILE A 979 33.64 -12.59 -2.32
N ARG A 980 32.44 -13.17 -2.25
CA ARG A 980 31.91 -14.14 -3.22
C ARG A 980 31.03 -13.42 -4.23
N LEU A 981 31.22 -13.68 -5.52
CA LEU A 981 30.38 -13.17 -6.59
C LEU A 981 29.74 -14.33 -7.37
N LEU A 982 28.48 -14.18 -7.81
CA LEU A 982 27.73 -15.23 -8.49
C LEU A 982 26.90 -14.70 -9.67
N LEU A 983 26.95 -15.39 -10.81
CA LEU A 983 26.00 -15.21 -11.91
C LEU A 983 24.70 -15.98 -11.59
N CYS A 984 23.76 -15.35 -10.89
CA CYS A 984 22.59 -16.02 -10.31
C CYS A 984 21.36 -15.11 -10.27
N ASP A 985 20.17 -15.67 -10.46
CA ASP A 985 18.91 -14.96 -10.19
C ASP A 985 18.55 -15.11 -8.71
N TYR A 986 18.07 -14.05 -8.04
CA TYR A 986 17.71 -14.13 -6.62
C TYR A 986 16.62 -15.18 -6.32
N ARG A 987 15.80 -15.55 -7.32
CA ARG A 987 14.77 -16.61 -7.21
C ARG A 987 15.37 -18.02 -7.18
N GLU A 988 16.63 -18.17 -7.57
CA GLU A 988 17.38 -19.43 -7.62
C GLU A 988 18.32 -19.61 -6.42
N LEU A 989 18.33 -18.68 -5.45
CA LEU A 989 19.16 -18.76 -4.24
C LEU A 989 18.88 -20.04 -3.41
N PRO A 990 19.90 -20.69 -2.83
CA PRO A 990 19.73 -21.95 -2.12
C PRO A 990 18.78 -21.85 -0.93
N LYS A 991 17.72 -22.68 -0.94
CA LYS A 991 16.76 -22.77 0.17
C LYS A 991 17.45 -23.33 1.42
N GLY A 992 17.67 -22.47 2.42
CA GLY A 992 18.29 -22.83 3.69
C GLY A 992 19.55 -22.03 4.02
N TYR A 993 20.15 -21.34 3.05
CA TYR A 993 21.22 -20.37 3.33
C TYR A 993 20.62 -19.06 3.84
N LYS A 994 21.26 -18.43 4.82
CA LYS A 994 20.78 -17.23 5.50
C LYS A 994 21.85 -16.14 5.50
N TYR A 995 21.41 -14.90 5.34
CA TYR A 995 22.25 -13.70 5.33
C TYR A 995 21.74 -12.70 6.35
N ASP A 996 22.65 -12.06 7.08
CA ASP A 996 22.30 -11.10 8.12
C ASP A 996 21.80 -9.79 7.53
N ARG A 997 22.28 -9.44 6.32
CA ARG A 997 21.84 -8.24 5.61
C ARG A 997 21.54 -8.53 4.14
N ILE A 998 20.55 -7.83 3.60
CA ILE A 998 20.17 -7.90 2.19
C ILE A 998 20.13 -6.49 1.59
N GLN A 999 20.57 -6.33 0.33
CA GLN A 999 20.40 -5.11 -0.47
C GLN A 999 19.95 -5.41 -1.91
N VAL A 1000 19.06 -4.62 -2.51
CA VAL A 1000 18.43 -4.93 -3.82
C VAL A 1000 17.85 -3.71 -4.56
N GLY A 1001 17.46 -3.89 -5.84
CA GLY A 1001 16.30 -3.25 -6.51
C GLY A 1001 15.68 -4.13 -7.62
N HIS A 1002 14.33 -4.31 -7.66
CA HIS A 1002 13.64 -5.11 -8.71
C HIS A 1002 12.10 -4.86 -8.81
N GLU A 1003 11.39 -5.56 -9.72
CA GLU A 1003 10.01 -5.24 -10.16
C GLU A 1003 8.91 -6.27 -9.79
N TYR A 1004 9.26 -7.48 -9.34
CA TYR A 1004 8.28 -8.54 -8.98
C TYR A 1004 7.99 -8.58 -7.48
N MET A 1005 7.50 -7.45 -6.97
CA MET A 1005 7.53 -7.12 -5.54
C MET A 1005 7.10 -8.23 -4.57
N GLU A 1006 6.01 -8.97 -4.82
CA GLU A 1006 5.53 -10.02 -3.90
C GLU A 1006 6.49 -11.23 -3.84
N VAL A 1007 6.84 -11.81 -4.99
CA VAL A 1007 7.84 -12.91 -5.05
C VAL A 1007 9.18 -12.44 -4.51
N PHE A 1008 9.54 -11.20 -4.82
CA PHE A 1008 10.75 -10.54 -4.37
C PHE A 1008 10.84 -10.44 -2.84
N PHE A 1009 9.84 -9.87 -2.16
CA PHE A 1009 9.81 -9.79 -0.69
C PHE A 1009 9.80 -11.17 -0.03
N SER A 1010 9.08 -12.14 -0.61
CA SER A 1010 9.06 -13.52 -0.11
C SER A 1010 10.45 -14.20 -0.23
N SER A 1011 11.16 -14.00 -1.34
CA SER A 1011 12.55 -14.45 -1.52
C SER A 1011 13.50 -13.76 -0.53
N CYS A 1012 13.37 -12.45 -0.31
CA CYS A 1012 14.20 -11.71 0.63
C CYS A 1012 13.99 -12.18 2.09
N GLU A 1013 12.75 -12.31 2.58
CA GLU A 1013 12.52 -12.86 3.92
C GLU A 1013 13.04 -14.32 4.04
N SER A 1014 12.88 -15.11 2.98
CA SER A 1014 13.40 -16.48 2.93
C SER A 1014 14.93 -16.55 3.02
N ALA A 1015 15.65 -15.55 2.50
CA ALA A 1015 17.11 -15.44 2.59
C ALA A 1015 17.59 -14.70 3.86
N LEU A 1016 16.76 -13.86 4.50
CA LEU A 1016 17.15 -13.06 5.66
C LEU A 1016 17.28 -13.91 6.92
N ALA A 1017 18.33 -13.66 7.71
CA ALA A 1017 18.51 -14.21 9.06
C ALA A 1017 17.32 -13.86 9.98
N GLU A 1018 17.27 -14.48 11.16
CA GLU A 1018 16.21 -14.22 12.13
C GLU A 1018 16.31 -12.81 12.71
N ASP A 1019 17.55 -12.39 12.95
CA ASP A 1019 18.02 -11.08 13.43
C ASP A 1019 18.62 -10.22 12.30
N GLY A 1020 18.13 -10.39 11.06
CA GLY A 1020 18.63 -9.64 9.91
C GLY A 1020 17.92 -8.30 9.64
N LEU A 1021 18.60 -7.39 8.92
CA LEU A 1021 18.01 -6.17 8.31
C LEU A 1021 18.06 -6.26 6.79
N PHE A 1022 17.04 -5.72 6.12
CA PHE A 1022 17.01 -5.60 4.66
C PHE A 1022 16.92 -4.13 4.26
N VAL A 1023 17.83 -3.66 3.40
CA VAL A 1023 17.82 -2.29 2.85
C VAL A 1023 17.50 -2.34 1.36
N LEU A 1024 16.34 -1.85 0.95
CA LEU A 1024 15.96 -1.69 -0.47
C LEU A 1024 16.33 -0.29 -0.94
N GLN A 1025 17.07 -0.18 -2.05
CA GLN A 1025 17.16 1.08 -2.79
C GLN A 1025 16.43 0.93 -4.12
N CYS A 1026 15.45 1.78 -4.39
CA CYS A 1026 14.59 1.62 -5.56
C CYS A 1026 14.08 2.92 -6.18
N ILE A 1027 14.24 3.01 -7.50
CA ILE A 1027 13.56 3.99 -8.35
C ILE A 1027 12.06 3.69 -8.31
N SER A 1028 11.29 4.73 -8.01
CA SER A 1028 9.86 4.68 -7.80
C SER A 1028 9.16 5.76 -8.61
N VAL A 1029 7.92 5.52 -9.02
CA VAL A 1029 7.03 6.54 -9.60
C VAL A 1029 6.07 7.04 -8.53
N SER A 1030 5.75 8.34 -8.56
CA SER A 1030 4.70 8.92 -7.70
C SER A 1030 3.41 8.09 -7.82
N ASP A 1031 2.75 7.74 -6.71
CA ASP A 1031 1.62 6.78 -6.70
C ASP A 1031 0.52 7.12 -7.71
N GLN A 1032 0.18 8.41 -7.86
CA GLN A 1032 -0.81 8.90 -8.83
C GLN A 1032 -0.50 8.54 -10.30
N ARG A 1033 0.78 8.33 -10.62
CA ARG A 1033 1.27 7.98 -11.96
C ARG A 1033 1.51 6.49 -12.13
N TYR A 1034 1.53 5.68 -11.07
CA TYR A 1034 1.88 4.25 -11.15
C TYR A 1034 1.03 3.49 -12.16
N ASP A 1035 -0.29 3.68 -12.10
CA ASP A 1035 -1.24 2.93 -12.90
C ASP A 1035 -1.24 3.35 -14.39
N GLU A 1036 -0.83 4.59 -14.68
CA GLU A 1036 -0.57 5.09 -16.04
C GLU A 1036 0.82 4.62 -16.54
N HIS A 1037 1.85 4.70 -15.71
CA HIS A 1037 3.20 4.23 -16.01
C HIS A 1037 3.17 2.73 -16.33
N ARG A 1038 2.48 1.92 -15.54
CA ARG A 1038 2.36 0.46 -15.75
C ARG A 1038 1.70 0.11 -17.09
N ARG A 1039 0.64 0.84 -17.49
CA ARG A 1039 -0.16 0.54 -18.69
C ARG A 1039 0.38 1.13 -19.99
N SER A 1040 1.18 2.19 -19.92
CA SER A 1040 1.72 2.88 -21.10
C SER A 1040 3.12 2.39 -21.50
N SER A 1041 3.47 2.62 -22.77
CA SER A 1041 4.87 2.63 -23.22
C SER A 1041 5.33 4.09 -23.28
N ASP A 1042 6.51 4.37 -22.74
CA ASP A 1042 7.16 5.67 -22.72
C ASP A 1042 8.55 5.58 -23.37
N PHE A 1043 9.28 6.70 -23.37
CA PHE A 1043 10.66 6.75 -23.87
C PHE A 1043 11.57 5.70 -23.18
N MET A 1044 11.42 5.52 -21.87
CA MET A 1044 12.23 4.58 -21.08
C MET A 1044 12.04 3.14 -21.56
N LYS A 1045 10.79 2.69 -21.68
CA LYS A 1045 10.46 1.31 -22.12
C LYS A 1045 10.73 1.02 -23.59
N GLU A 1046 10.85 2.07 -24.42
CA GLU A 1046 11.13 1.95 -25.85
C GLU A 1046 12.64 1.92 -26.13
N TYR A 1047 13.42 2.79 -25.47
CA TYR A 1047 14.83 3.04 -25.82
C TYR A 1047 15.88 2.63 -24.77
N ILE A 1048 15.55 2.63 -23.47
CA ILE A 1048 16.57 2.51 -22.39
C ILE A 1048 16.44 1.21 -21.60
N PHE A 1049 15.25 0.93 -21.05
CA PHE A 1049 14.94 -0.25 -20.22
C PHE A 1049 13.71 -1.00 -20.75
N PRO A 1050 13.84 -1.80 -21.83
CA PRO A 1050 12.74 -2.55 -22.40
C PRO A 1050 12.11 -3.52 -21.40
N GLY A 1051 10.82 -3.33 -21.13
CA GLY A 1051 10.05 -4.16 -20.18
C GLY A 1051 10.10 -3.68 -18.73
N GLY A 1052 10.86 -2.63 -18.41
CA GLY A 1052 10.91 -2.07 -17.06
C GLY A 1052 9.60 -1.39 -16.64
N CYS A 1053 9.31 -1.41 -15.34
CA CYS A 1053 8.16 -0.81 -14.69
C CYS A 1053 8.46 -0.51 -13.21
N SER A 1054 8.86 0.73 -12.91
CA SER A 1054 9.08 1.17 -11.53
C SER A 1054 7.81 0.99 -10.67
N PRO A 1055 7.91 0.48 -9.43
CA PRO A 1055 6.81 0.47 -8.47
C PRO A 1055 6.52 1.90 -7.96
N SER A 1056 5.47 2.06 -7.16
CA SER A 1056 5.27 3.22 -6.29
C SER A 1056 5.38 2.82 -4.82
N LEU A 1057 5.57 3.78 -3.89
CA LEU A 1057 5.82 3.43 -2.49
C LEU A 1057 4.65 2.68 -1.85
N SER A 1058 3.39 3.07 -2.10
CA SER A 1058 2.25 2.31 -1.56
C SER A 1058 2.21 0.87 -2.10
N ARG A 1059 2.66 0.64 -3.35
CA ARG A 1059 2.77 -0.70 -3.93
C ARG A 1059 3.93 -1.50 -3.35
N ILE A 1060 5.04 -0.85 -2.98
CA ILE A 1060 6.14 -1.49 -2.23
C ILE A 1060 5.63 -1.96 -0.86
N THR A 1061 5.04 -1.06 -0.06
CA THR A 1061 4.54 -1.40 1.29
C THR A 1061 3.43 -2.46 1.25
N LEU A 1062 2.52 -2.40 0.26
CA LEU A 1062 1.45 -3.38 0.10
C LEU A 1062 1.97 -4.76 -0.36
N ALA A 1063 2.99 -4.80 -1.22
CA ALA A 1063 3.58 -6.06 -1.66
C ALA A 1063 4.40 -6.73 -0.56
N MET A 1064 5.10 -5.94 0.25
CA MET A 1064 5.73 -6.40 1.49
C MET A 1064 4.69 -7.04 2.41
N SER A 1065 3.66 -6.29 2.82
CA SER A 1065 2.65 -6.76 3.79
C SER A 1065 1.85 -8.00 3.36
N VAL A 1066 1.82 -8.30 2.06
CA VAL A 1066 1.12 -9.49 1.51
C VAL A 1066 2.05 -10.70 1.39
N ALA A 1067 3.35 -10.50 1.20
CA ALA A 1067 4.29 -11.56 0.81
C ALA A 1067 5.41 -11.84 1.82
N SER A 1068 5.56 -11.01 2.85
CA SER A 1068 6.49 -11.21 3.95
C SER A 1068 5.92 -10.72 5.28
N ARG A 1069 6.55 -11.11 6.39
CA ARG A 1069 6.27 -10.59 7.74
C ARG A 1069 7.05 -9.31 8.05
N LEU A 1070 7.77 -8.74 7.08
CA LEU A 1070 8.67 -7.60 7.33
C LEU A 1070 7.89 -6.35 7.75
N SER A 1071 8.53 -5.53 8.58
CA SER A 1071 8.07 -4.19 8.94
C SER A 1071 9.05 -3.15 8.44
N VAL A 1072 8.56 -1.95 8.10
CA VAL A 1072 9.39 -0.81 7.69
C VAL A 1072 9.91 -0.12 8.94
N GLU A 1073 11.20 0.21 8.98
CA GLU A 1073 11.80 0.96 10.08
C GLU A 1073 12.14 2.40 9.69
N HIS A 1074 12.53 2.59 8.44
CA HIS A 1074 12.93 3.88 7.89
C HIS A 1074 12.66 3.94 6.38
N VAL A 1075 12.20 5.09 5.89
CA VAL A 1075 12.08 5.42 4.45
C VAL A 1075 12.67 6.80 4.23
N GLU A 1076 13.45 6.97 3.18
CA GLU A 1076 13.94 8.28 2.75
C GLU A 1076 13.93 8.40 1.23
N ASN A 1077 13.34 9.48 0.71
CA ASN A 1077 13.36 9.82 -0.70
C ASN A 1077 14.63 10.58 -1.07
N LEU A 1078 15.52 9.97 -1.85
CA LEU A 1078 16.76 10.51 -2.39
C LEU A 1078 16.62 11.14 -3.79
N GLY A 1079 15.39 11.32 -4.29
CA GLY A 1079 15.15 11.75 -5.68
C GLY A 1079 15.93 13.00 -6.11
N ILE A 1080 16.11 13.99 -5.21
CA ILE A 1080 16.90 15.19 -5.50
C ILE A 1080 18.39 14.89 -5.70
N HIS A 1081 18.96 13.91 -4.99
CA HIS A 1081 20.34 13.49 -5.21
C HIS A 1081 20.50 12.67 -6.51
N TYR A 1082 19.48 11.91 -6.93
CA TYR A 1082 19.48 11.28 -8.26
C TYR A 1082 19.42 12.34 -9.37
N TYR A 1083 18.68 13.44 -9.19
CA TYR A 1083 18.75 14.59 -10.11
C TYR A 1083 20.20 15.09 -10.27
N PHE A 1084 20.95 15.31 -9.18
CA PHE A 1084 22.37 15.71 -9.26
C PHE A 1084 23.25 14.66 -9.92
N THR A 1085 23.06 13.38 -9.57
CA THR A 1085 23.77 12.24 -10.19
C THR A 1085 23.65 12.26 -11.72
N LEU A 1086 22.43 12.45 -12.23
CA LEU A 1086 22.16 12.50 -13.67
C LEU A 1086 22.78 13.73 -14.35
N ARG A 1087 22.92 14.85 -13.63
CA ARG A 1087 23.63 16.04 -14.13
C ARG A 1087 25.14 15.78 -14.25
N CYS A 1088 25.74 15.11 -13.26
CA CYS A 1088 27.14 14.67 -13.33
C CYS A 1088 27.36 13.68 -14.48
N TRP A 1089 26.53 12.63 -14.60
CA TRP A 1089 26.62 11.67 -15.71
C TRP A 1089 26.49 12.35 -17.08
N ARG A 1090 25.50 13.25 -17.26
CA ARG A 1090 25.34 14.00 -18.52
C ARG A 1090 26.56 14.87 -18.83
N LYS A 1091 27.14 15.53 -17.84
CA LYS A 1091 28.37 16.33 -17.99
C LYS A 1091 29.51 15.44 -18.48
N ASN A 1092 29.85 14.40 -17.72
CA ASN A 1092 30.95 13.49 -18.02
C ASN A 1092 30.79 12.80 -19.39
N PHE A 1093 29.56 12.38 -19.73
CA PHE A 1093 29.23 11.75 -21.01
C PHE A 1093 29.47 12.69 -22.20
N LEU A 1094 29.06 13.96 -22.10
CA LEU A 1094 29.25 14.95 -23.16
C LEU A 1094 30.72 15.42 -23.26
N GLU A 1095 31.42 15.56 -22.15
CA GLU A 1095 32.86 15.86 -22.13
C GLU A 1095 33.69 14.74 -22.78
N ASN A 1096 33.24 13.48 -22.69
CA ASN A 1096 33.87 12.34 -23.33
C ASN A 1096 33.28 11.96 -24.71
N LYS A 1097 32.41 12.81 -25.30
CA LYS A 1097 31.71 12.54 -26.58
C LYS A 1097 32.63 12.02 -27.68
N SER A 1098 33.80 12.64 -27.89
CA SER A 1098 34.75 12.24 -28.92
C SER A 1098 35.30 10.82 -28.71
N LYS A 1099 35.50 10.40 -27.45
CA LYS A 1099 35.90 9.03 -27.11
C LYS A 1099 34.77 8.05 -27.35
N ILE A 1100 33.54 8.41 -26.99
CA ILE A 1100 32.34 7.60 -27.22
C ILE A 1100 32.15 7.32 -28.73
N ILE A 1101 32.37 8.32 -29.58
CA ILE A 1101 32.37 8.14 -31.05
C ILE A 1101 33.49 7.19 -31.49
N SER A 1102 34.70 7.30 -30.92
CA SER A 1102 35.82 6.41 -31.25
C SER A 1102 35.59 4.94 -30.83
N LEU A 1103 34.72 4.69 -29.85
CA LEU A 1103 34.25 3.34 -29.46
C LEU A 1103 33.18 2.77 -30.42
N GLY A 1104 32.79 3.51 -31.47
CA GLY A 1104 31.84 3.07 -32.49
C GLY A 1104 30.38 3.47 -32.26
N PHE A 1105 30.09 4.30 -31.24
CA PHE A 1105 28.73 4.79 -30.98
C PHE A 1105 28.42 6.05 -31.81
N ASP A 1106 27.27 6.08 -32.46
CA ASP A 1106 26.90 7.17 -33.38
C ASP A 1106 26.26 8.39 -32.69
N GLU A 1107 26.04 9.46 -33.46
CA GLU A 1107 25.41 10.69 -32.97
C GLU A 1107 23.97 10.45 -32.47
N LYS A 1108 23.25 9.46 -33.02
CA LYS A 1108 21.89 9.11 -32.54
C LYS A 1108 21.93 8.46 -31.17
N PHE A 1109 22.88 7.57 -30.92
CA PHE A 1109 23.13 6.98 -29.62
C PHE A 1109 23.41 8.07 -28.59
N ILE A 1110 24.30 9.01 -28.91
CA ILE A 1110 24.65 10.15 -28.05
C ILE A 1110 23.43 11.01 -27.72
N ARG A 1111 22.62 11.38 -28.73
CA ARG A 1111 21.37 12.15 -28.51
C ARG A 1111 20.31 11.38 -27.72
N THR A 1112 20.26 10.05 -27.85
CA THR A 1112 19.36 9.19 -27.07
C THR A 1112 19.75 9.20 -25.59
N TRP A 1113 21.04 9.06 -25.27
CA TRP A 1113 21.55 9.11 -23.90
C TRP A 1113 21.46 10.51 -23.27
N GLU A 1114 21.74 11.57 -24.03
CA GLU A 1114 21.54 12.95 -23.58
C GLU A 1114 20.07 13.20 -23.19
N TYR A 1115 19.13 12.79 -24.05
CA TYR A 1115 17.70 12.90 -23.77
C TYR A 1115 17.29 12.06 -22.55
N TYR A 1116 17.85 10.86 -22.37
CA TYR A 1116 17.62 10.02 -21.20
C TYR A 1116 18.02 10.73 -19.89
N PHE A 1117 19.23 11.30 -19.82
CA PHE A 1117 19.69 11.97 -18.61
C PHE A 1117 18.78 13.16 -18.24
N ASP A 1118 18.44 14.02 -19.20
CA ASP A 1118 17.58 15.18 -18.93
C ASP A 1118 16.09 14.81 -18.74
N TYR A 1119 15.61 13.71 -19.33
CA TYR A 1119 14.27 13.15 -19.09
C TYR A 1119 14.12 12.68 -17.64
N CYS A 1120 15.07 11.86 -17.18
CA CYS A 1120 15.07 11.36 -15.80
C CYS A 1120 15.32 12.50 -14.79
N ALA A 1121 16.25 13.42 -15.08
CA ALA A 1121 16.52 14.57 -14.22
C ALA A 1121 15.27 15.45 -14.06
N ALA A 1122 14.50 15.67 -15.13
CA ALA A 1122 13.22 16.37 -15.07
C ALA A 1122 12.17 15.58 -14.27
N GLY A 1123 12.16 14.25 -14.36
CA GLY A 1123 11.31 13.35 -13.57
C GLY A 1123 11.53 13.51 -12.06
N TYR A 1124 12.79 13.43 -11.62
CA TYR A 1124 13.17 13.61 -10.21
C TYR A 1124 12.96 15.03 -9.70
N LYS A 1125 13.40 16.06 -10.44
CA LYS A 1125 13.20 17.47 -10.07
C LYS A 1125 11.75 17.94 -10.11
N SER A 1126 10.84 17.10 -10.62
CA SER A 1126 9.38 17.30 -10.53
C SER A 1126 8.70 16.35 -9.54
N TYR A 1127 9.45 15.51 -8.82
CA TYR A 1127 8.95 14.47 -7.91
C TYR A 1127 7.90 13.56 -8.57
N THR A 1128 8.01 13.35 -9.88
CA THR A 1128 7.23 12.35 -10.61
C THR A 1128 7.96 11.02 -10.71
N LEU A 1129 9.29 11.07 -10.55
CA LEU A 1129 10.14 9.97 -10.12
C LEU A 1129 10.65 10.28 -8.70
N CYS A 1130 10.81 9.23 -7.90
CA CYS A 1130 11.39 9.23 -6.56
C CYS A 1130 12.45 8.12 -6.49
N ASP A 1131 13.37 8.17 -5.53
CA ASP A 1131 14.34 7.10 -5.30
C ASP A 1131 14.38 6.80 -3.81
N TYR A 1132 13.79 5.69 -3.39
CA TYR A 1132 13.63 5.40 -1.96
C TYR A 1132 14.73 4.47 -1.47
N GLN A 1133 15.41 4.86 -0.38
CA GLN A 1133 16.06 3.91 0.51
C GLN A 1133 15.11 3.53 1.63
N VAL A 1134 14.76 2.25 1.73
CA VAL A 1134 13.84 1.69 2.73
C VAL A 1134 14.57 0.64 3.56
N VAL A 1135 14.52 0.77 4.89
CA VAL A 1135 15.03 -0.25 5.82
C VAL A 1135 13.85 -1.07 6.34
N PHE A 1136 14.02 -2.39 6.33
CA PHE A 1136 13.07 -3.37 6.82
C PHE A 1136 13.68 -4.25 7.92
N SER A 1137 12.88 -4.59 8.92
CA SER A 1137 13.18 -5.58 9.94
C SER A 1137 12.11 -6.68 9.96
N ARG A 1138 12.29 -7.69 10.83
CA ARG A 1138 11.17 -8.55 11.26
C ARG A 1138 10.58 -8.01 12.56
N PRO A 1139 9.26 -8.11 12.78
CA PRO A 1139 8.65 -7.90 14.10
C PRO A 1139 9.39 -8.71 15.19
N GLY A 1140 9.56 -8.12 16.36
CA GLY A 1140 10.33 -8.68 17.47
C GLY A 1140 11.85 -8.52 17.40
N ASN A 1141 12.41 -8.03 16.28
CA ASN A 1141 13.86 -8.06 16.05
C ASN A 1141 14.63 -6.89 16.70
N ILE A 1142 14.63 -6.86 18.03
CA ILE A 1142 15.38 -5.88 18.84
C ILE A 1142 16.88 -5.94 18.52
N VAL A 1143 17.44 -7.15 18.33
CA VAL A 1143 18.88 -7.40 18.14
C VAL A 1143 19.42 -6.70 16.90
N ALA A 1144 18.74 -6.81 15.76
CA ALA A 1144 19.13 -6.14 14.52
C ALA A 1144 19.09 -4.61 14.62
N LEU A 1145 18.19 -4.10 15.46
CA LEU A 1145 18.04 -2.67 15.73
C LEU A 1145 19.00 -2.16 16.82
N GLY A 1146 19.87 -3.03 17.34
CA GLY A 1146 21.05 -2.69 18.14
C GLY A 1146 20.78 -1.67 19.25
N ASN A 1147 21.49 -0.53 19.21
CA ASN A 1147 21.19 0.60 20.10
C ASN A 1147 19.90 1.33 19.62
N PRO A 1148 18.81 1.33 20.41
CA PRO A 1148 17.55 1.96 20.03
C PRO A 1148 17.59 3.50 20.00
N TYR A 1149 18.60 4.12 20.62
CA TYR A 1149 18.82 5.57 20.59
C TYR A 1149 19.61 6.03 19.35
N LYS A 1150 20.23 5.09 18.62
CA LYS A 1150 20.88 5.37 17.34
C LYS A 1150 19.86 5.19 16.23
N GLY A 1151 19.18 6.28 15.87
CA GLY A 1151 18.33 6.37 14.69
C GLY A 1151 19.10 6.09 13.39
N PHE A 1152 18.38 5.88 12.30
CA PHE A 1152 18.99 5.68 10.99
C PHE A 1152 19.59 7.00 10.46
N PRO A 1153 20.75 6.98 9.78
CA PRO A 1153 21.30 8.19 9.20
C PRO A 1153 20.42 8.66 8.04
N SER A 1154 20.15 9.96 8.00
CA SER A 1154 19.45 10.59 6.89
C SER A 1154 20.46 11.24 5.95
N ALA A 1155 20.25 11.10 4.64
CA ALA A 1155 20.97 11.85 3.61
C ALA A 1155 20.88 13.37 3.82
N TYR A 1156 19.87 13.84 4.56
CA TYR A 1156 19.59 15.23 4.85
C TYR A 1156 20.09 15.71 6.23
N GLN A 1157 20.73 14.86 7.05
CA GLN A 1157 21.27 15.25 8.38
C GLN A 1157 22.31 16.37 8.35
N HIS A 1158 22.92 16.64 7.20
CA HIS A 1158 23.86 17.76 7.04
C HIS A 1158 23.20 19.09 6.69
N LEU A 1159 21.87 19.11 6.50
CA LEU A 1159 21.12 20.30 6.08
C LEU A 1159 20.50 21.07 7.25
N SER A 1160 20.30 20.44 8.40
CA SER A 1160 19.78 21.08 9.62
C SER A 1160 20.85 21.75 10.50
N LEU A 1161 22.07 21.91 9.96
CA LEU A 1161 23.19 22.63 10.58
C LEU A 1161 23.56 23.92 9.80
N ILE A 1162 22.62 24.50 9.03
CA ILE A 1162 22.78 25.77 8.27
C ILE A 1162 21.62 26.73 8.53
#